data_AF-A0A084SLD0-F1
#
_entry.id   AF-A0A084SLD0-F1
#
_cell.length_a   1.000
_cell.length_b   1.000
_cell.length_c   1.000
_cell.angle_alpha   90.00
_cell.angle_beta   90.00
_cell.angle_gamma   90.00
#
_symmetry.space_group_name_H-M   'P 1'
#
loop_
_entity.id
_entity.type
_entity.pdbx_description
1 polymer ?
#
loop_
_entity_poly.entity_id
_entity_poly.type
_entity_poly.pdbx_seq_one_letter_code
_entity_poly.pdbx_strand_id
1 'polypeptide(L)'
;MDAKLRQVVEVLLGEQVVWLAEKPAPGVEPGPRELFFSVGSRAQSLPPHPRMLAWKLPQWMRRSVRSTTGAVLLSAEELDAFSQELRKGQPEGSLGPLTLRVHEPTLDVLGATLLAMYRLLHGAWPEGVDAFGEYVGEWEQGHTETVGEYERALGTVFYAALDLWPSETERPTRELLELMATVLDRGRLSVELTKLPEALIPPTISRRLKADERLYRAELSRAQRVQLDIPLDDEPNGSVRRVDALFLSSFQDVTVLRLLARTDTENTHYGQGFDFMAVHISRPDQSKPWHAFSLTPERAGTLSNLAGHLDELEGDRLPDGNPRARGARRFERQPNDYSDPWYSDGYASPVGRSTMVAGPYSGTRQSRRELWEALWSRFNVGRNVHVLKAHTVFARPFLWRGPAPDAELVSRGFRRCDLSNQGAAFHPAVVHSFLGATPEADVLHYEKPTEGHTVRVSVYPNRLVVVWIERSRPTATSLYELAHEQAALVEGKELWELEPLRGLPPWLAPLGPERWLVYGGYRISRGRSSMLDDSRSMQGLFYALATGTEPTLEKLPSEAASESRRVLRDAAGETEHWLTSTGGARLEFLIEEEERGPLACDRDFLLFLLTIGQRYSAFETSRRMAEVEQRYRTSRWQSLRPARSVRSDVMLFTNSLWHTRVSEDPDINARYLAWHSLHGLQETVEAMKDQASELDQYKRDQFDRMVGILVFVFLPVSLACGFFSGAQFQDMSPSVGIPGTTTGWLIFLGYTAAFTVLVFGTVFLARVMSWRRR
;
A
#
# COMPACT_ATOMS: atom_id res chain seq x y z
N MET A 1 39.84 -36.45 -3.47
CA MET A 1 39.51 -36.84 -4.83
C MET A 1 40.18 -38.16 -5.13
N ASP A 2 39.38 -39.21 -5.21
CA ASP A 2 39.73 -40.54 -5.71
C ASP A 2 40.41 -40.49 -7.10
N ALA A 3 41.24 -41.50 -7.39
CA ALA A 3 42.00 -41.60 -8.62
C ALA A 3 41.12 -41.74 -9.87
N LYS A 4 39.99 -42.45 -9.78
CA LYS A 4 39.07 -42.66 -10.91
C LYS A 4 38.36 -41.36 -11.30
N LEU A 5 37.94 -40.59 -10.31
CA LEU A 5 37.32 -39.27 -10.52
C LEU A 5 38.32 -38.25 -11.08
N ARG A 6 39.58 -38.28 -10.62
CA ARG A 6 40.65 -37.48 -11.23
C ARG A 6 40.84 -37.83 -12.70
N GLN A 7 40.83 -39.12 -13.06
CA GLN A 7 40.93 -39.56 -14.45
C GLN A 7 39.75 -39.05 -15.30
N VAL A 8 38.53 -39.04 -14.77
CA VAL A 8 37.36 -38.47 -15.46
C VAL A 8 37.56 -36.99 -15.78
N VAL A 9 38.04 -36.20 -14.81
CA VAL A 9 38.31 -34.77 -15.00
C VAL A 9 39.35 -34.55 -16.09
N GLU A 10 40.48 -35.26 -16.05
CA GLU A 10 41.52 -35.13 -17.09
C GLU A 10 41.01 -35.55 -18.48
N VAL A 11 40.13 -36.55 -18.56
CA VAL A 11 39.54 -36.98 -19.85
C VAL A 11 38.61 -35.90 -20.41
N LEU A 12 37.77 -35.28 -19.57
CA LEU A 12 36.84 -34.22 -19.97
C LEU A 12 37.55 -32.92 -20.42
N LEU A 13 38.75 -32.68 -19.89
CA LEU A 13 39.63 -31.56 -20.27
C LEU A 13 40.50 -31.88 -21.49
N GLY A 14 40.68 -33.15 -21.83
CA GLY A 14 41.54 -33.60 -22.92
C GLY A 14 40.95 -33.38 -24.32
N GLU A 15 41.82 -33.41 -25.34
CA GLU A 15 41.43 -33.18 -26.74
C GLU A 15 40.52 -34.26 -27.33
N GLN A 16 40.46 -35.44 -26.70
CA GLN A 16 39.59 -36.54 -27.09
C GLN A 16 38.10 -36.27 -26.85
N VAL A 17 37.75 -35.26 -26.04
CA VAL A 17 36.37 -34.86 -25.76
C VAL A 17 36.10 -33.48 -26.37
N VAL A 18 35.17 -33.45 -27.32
CA VAL A 18 34.73 -32.21 -27.97
C VAL A 18 33.41 -31.77 -27.36
N TRP A 19 33.38 -30.57 -26.79
CA TRP A 19 32.17 -29.95 -26.28
C TRP A 19 31.51 -29.07 -27.35
N LEU A 20 30.20 -29.21 -27.53
CA LEU A 20 29.40 -28.38 -28.43
C LEU A 20 28.23 -27.76 -27.67
N ALA A 21 28.14 -26.43 -27.66
CA ALA A 21 27.05 -25.70 -26.99
C ALA A 21 25.79 -25.48 -27.88
N GLU A 22 25.94 -25.69 -29.19
CA GLU A 22 24.91 -25.37 -30.17
C GLU A 22 23.67 -26.26 -30.01
N LYS A 23 22.52 -25.61 -29.79
CA LYS A 23 21.23 -26.29 -29.66
C LYS A 23 20.84 -26.96 -30.99
N PRO A 24 20.62 -28.28 -31.01
CA PRO A 24 20.28 -28.99 -32.24
C PRO A 24 18.89 -28.62 -32.74
N ALA A 25 18.69 -28.65 -34.06
CA ALA A 25 17.38 -28.45 -34.66
C ALA A 25 16.37 -29.54 -34.19
N PRO A 26 15.06 -29.24 -34.15
CA PRO A 26 14.07 -30.20 -33.70
C PRO A 26 14.12 -31.52 -34.49
N GLY A 27 14.14 -32.65 -33.77
CA GLY A 27 14.18 -33.99 -34.36
C GLY A 27 15.57 -34.50 -34.76
N VAL A 28 16.64 -33.70 -34.61
CA VAL A 28 18.02 -34.17 -34.83
C VAL A 28 18.42 -35.16 -33.73
N GLU A 29 18.96 -36.30 -34.14
CA GLU A 29 19.45 -37.36 -33.23
C GLU A 29 20.99 -37.29 -33.06
N PRO A 30 21.52 -37.74 -31.91
CA PRO A 30 22.97 -37.82 -31.67
C PRO A 30 23.69 -38.71 -32.69
N GLY A 31 24.83 -38.23 -33.19
CA GLY A 31 25.70 -39.01 -34.07
C GLY A 31 26.33 -40.25 -33.42
N PRO A 32 27.09 -41.06 -34.18
CA PRO A 32 27.64 -42.34 -33.72
C PRO A 32 28.56 -42.27 -32.50
N ARG A 33 29.16 -41.11 -32.22
CA ARG A 33 30.08 -40.86 -31.10
C ARG A 33 29.69 -39.60 -30.33
N GLU A 34 28.39 -39.35 -30.24
CA GLU A 34 27.86 -38.11 -29.65
C GLU A 34 26.84 -38.42 -28.56
N LEU A 35 26.90 -37.67 -27.46
CA LEU A 35 25.91 -37.68 -26.38
C LEU A 35 25.24 -36.31 -26.30
N PHE A 36 23.92 -36.30 -26.14
CA PHE A 36 23.14 -35.09 -25.89
C PHE A 36 22.73 -35.04 -24.42
N PHE A 37 23.10 -33.98 -23.71
CA PHE A 37 22.69 -33.74 -22.33
C PHE A 37 21.78 -32.51 -22.23
N SER A 38 20.59 -32.69 -21.65
CA SER A 38 19.57 -31.62 -21.50
C SER A 38 19.19 -30.90 -22.81
N VAL A 39 19.47 -31.54 -23.96
CA VAL A 39 19.21 -31.01 -25.31
C VAL A 39 18.59 -32.05 -26.23
N GLY A 40 18.04 -31.56 -27.35
CA GLY A 40 17.34 -32.38 -28.33
C GLY A 40 15.83 -32.38 -28.12
N SER A 41 15.11 -32.82 -29.14
CA SER A 41 13.68 -33.06 -29.06
C SER A 41 13.34 -34.36 -29.77
N ARG A 42 12.39 -35.11 -29.21
CA ARG A 42 11.96 -36.40 -29.74
C ARG A 42 10.45 -36.53 -29.61
N ALA A 43 9.81 -37.09 -30.64
CA ALA A 43 8.37 -37.32 -30.63
C ALA A 43 7.99 -38.33 -29.53
N GLN A 44 6.85 -38.09 -28.88
CA GLN A 44 6.36 -38.89 -27.76
C GLN A 44 6.05 -40.37 -28.14
N SER A 45 5.82 -40.65 -29.41
CA SER A 45 5.56 -42.00 -29.94
C SER A 45 6.83 -42.84 -30.14
N LEU A 46 8.02 -42.22 -30.10
CA LEU A 46 9.28 -42.92 -30.34
C LEU A 46 9.85 -43.52 -29.05
N PRO A 47 10.57 -44.66 -29.12
CA PRO A 47 11.26 -45.22 -27.96
C PRO A 47 12.37 -44.28 -27.47
N PRO A 48 12.82 -44.43 -26.19
CA PRO A 48 13.97 -43.69 -25.68
C PRO A 48 15.19 -43.89 -26.57
N HIS A 49 15.94 -42.82 -26.81
CA HIS A 49 17.20 -42.91 -27.54
C HIS A 49 18.35 -43.08 -26.54
N PRO A 50 19.25 -44.07 -26.72
CA PRO A 50 20.28 -44.43 -25.75
C PRO A 50 21.29 -43.31 -25.45
N ARG A 51 21.42 -42.34 -26.37
CA ARG A 51 22.39 -41.24 -26.31
C ARG A 51 21.75 -39.85 -26.16
N MET A 52 20.43 -39.78 -26.01
CA MET A 52 19.69 -38.52 -25.84
C MET A 52 19.15 -38.44 -24.40
N LEU A 53 20.00 -37.90 -23.53
CA LEU A 53 19.87 -37.92 -22.08
C LEU A 53 19.36 -36.54 -21.65
N ALA A 54 18.06 -36.30 -21.82
CA ALA A 54 17.43 -35.04 -21.43
C ALA A 54 16.08 -35.32 -20.77
N TRP A 55 15.95 -35.02 -19.48
CA TRP A 55 14.77 -35.43 -18.70
C TRP A 55 13.45 -34.82 -19.20
N LYS A 56 13.52 -33.66 -19.85
CA LYS A 56 12.37 -32.95 -20.45
C LYS A 56 11.81 -33.65 -21.69
N LEU A 57 12.41 -34.74 -22.18
CA LEU A 57 11.84 -35.50 -23.28
C LEU A 57 10.63 -36.33 -22.80
N PRO A 58 9.57 -36.48 -23.62
CA PRO A 58 8.36 -37.20 -23.23
C PRO A 58 8.59 -38.61 -22.67
N GLN A 59 9.59 -39.32 -23.18
CA GLN A 59 9.92 -40.68 -22.73
C GLN A 59 10.49 -40.74 -21.30
N TRP A 60 11.21 -39.70 -20.86
CA TRP A 60 11.82 -39.66 -19.53
C TRP A 60 10.83 -39.14 -18.50
N MET A 61 9.98 -38.18 -18.89
CA MET A 61 8.84 -37.74 -18.06
C MET A 61 7.88 -38.89 -17.73
N ARG A 62 7.60 -39.80 -18.67
CA ARG A 62 6.78 -41.01 -18.43
C ARG A 62 7.38 -41.96 -17.39
N ARG A 63 8.70 -41.93 -17.23
CA ARG A 63 9.44 -42.70 -16.22
C ARG A 63 9.63 -41.90 -14.93
N SER A 64 8.94 -40.76 -14.78
CA SER A 64 9.03 -39.87 -13.63
C SER A 64 10.45 -39.38 -13.33
N VAL A 65 11.29 -39.26 -14.36
CA VAL A 65 12.64 -38.71 -14.23
C VAL A 65 12.57 -37.20 -14.00
N ARG A 66 13.28 -36.74 -12.96
CA ARG A 66 13.24 -35.35 -12.49
C ARG A 66 14.44 -34.49 -12.93
N SER A 67 15.48 -35.13 -13.47
CA SER A 67 16.74 -34.48 -13.85
C SER A 67 17.47 -35.27 -14.94
N THR A 68 18.34 -34.61 -15.71
CA THR A 68 19.19 -35.23 -16.74
C THR A 68 20.13 -36.24 -16.11
N THR A 69 20.62 -35.95 -14.92
CA THR A 69 21.37 -36.87 -14.06
C THR A 69 20.58 -38.14 -13.80
N GLY A 70 19.29 -38.03 -13.45
CA GLY A 70 18.42 -39.19 -13.31
C GLY A 70 18.27 -40.00 -14.62
N ALA A 71 18.21 -39.33 -15.78
CA ALA A 71 18.18 -40.02 -17.08
C ALA A 71 19.48 -40.79 -17.34
N VAL A 72 20.65 -40.22 -17.00
CA VAL A 72 21.96 -40.89 -17.11
C VAL A 72 22.02 -42.15 -16.23
N LEU A 73 21.55 -42.06 -14.99
CA LEU A 73 21.57 -43.19 -14.05
C LEU A 73 20.70 -44.36 -14.52
N LEU A 74 19.59 -44.07 -15.21
CA LEU A 74 18.72 -45.07 -15.82
C LEU A 74 19.24 -45.62 -17.16
N SER A 75 20.32 -45.08 -17.71
CA SER A 75 20.91 -45.48 -19.00
C SER A 75 22.21 -46.27 -18.85
N ALA A 76 22.41 -46.97 -17.73
CA ALA A 76 23.65 -47.68 -17.43
C ALA A 76 24.02 -48.71 -18.51
N GLU A 77 23.05 -49.53 -18.95
CA GLU A 77 23.27 -50.58 -19.97
C GLU A 77 23.59 -49.97 -21.34
N GLU A 78 22.86 -48.92 -21.73
CA GLU A 78 23.08 -48.21 -22.99
C GLU A 78 24.45 -47.52 -23.01
N LEU A 79 24.89 -46.96 -21.90
CA LEU A 79 26.22 -46.35 -21.77
C LEU A 79 27.34 -47.39 -21.80
N ASP A 80 27.14 -48.57 -21.21
CA ASP A 80 28.12 -49.66 -21.27
C ASP A 80 28.29 -50.17 -22.72
N ALA A 81 27.17 -50.37 -23.43
CA ALA A 81 27.18 -50.74 -24.85
C ALA A 81 27.90 -49.66 -25.68
N PHE A 82 27.60 -48.39 -25.44
CA PHE A 82 28.25 -47.28 -26.12
C PHE A 82 29.75 -47.19 -25.81
N SER A 83 30.17 -47.48 -24.57
CA SER A 83 31.60 -47.54 -24.19
C SER A 83 32.35 -48.61 -24.99
N GLN A 84 31.75 -49.80 -25.17
CA GLN A 84 32.33 -50.86 -25.99
C GLN A 84 32.50 -50.42 -27.46
N GLU A 85 31.53 -49.69 -28.00
CA GLU A 85 31.62 -49.12 -29.35
C GLU A 85 32.74 -48.08 -29.48
N LEU A 86 32.91 -47.19 -28.49
CA LEU A 86 33.95 -46.17 -28.49
C LEU A 86 35.37 -46.76 -28.41
N ARG A 87 35.54 -47.88 -27.71
CA ARG A 87 36.83 -48.58 -27.55
C ARG A 87 37.22 -49.42 -28.76
N LYS A 88 36.28 -49.69 -29.67
CA LYS A 88 36.53 -50.53 -30.85
C LYS A 88 37.58 -49.87 -31.75
N GLY A 89 38.72 -50.54 -31.90
CA GLY A 89 39.84 -50.05 -32.73
C GLY A 89 40.69 -48.96 -32.08
N GLN A 90 40.61 -48.79 -30.75
CA GLN A 90 41.47 -47.88 -29.98
C GLN A 90 42.58 -48.64 -29.24
N PRO A 91 43.67 -47.96 -28.82
CA PRO A 91 44.67 -48.53 -27.92
C PRO A 91 44.03 -49.05 -26.64
N GLU A 92 44.60 -50.13 -26.07
CA GLU A 92 44.07 -50.78 -24.87
C GLU A 92 43.95 -49.78 -23.71
N GLY A 93 42.74 -49.68 -23.15
CA GLY A 93 42.43 -48.74 -22.05
C GLY A 93 42.08 -47.31 -22.47
N SER A 94 42.16 -46.94 -23.77
CA SER A 94 41.79 -45.61 -24.26
C SER A 94 40.31 -45.52 -24.67
N LEU A 95 39.64 -44.42 -24.31
CA LEU A 95 38.33 -44.08 -24.86
C LEU A 95 38.54 -43.41 -26.23
N GLY A 96 37.81 -43.84 -27.26
CA GLY A 96 37.84 -43.17 -28.56
C GLY A 96 37.30 -41.73 -28.49
N PRO A 97 37.50 -40.92 -29.53
CA PRO A 97 36.98 -39.55 -29.60
C PRO A 97 35.48 -39.49 -29.31
N LEU A 98 35.07 -38.53 -28.48
CA LEU A 98 33.68 -38.36 -28.03
C LEU A 98 33.24 -36.90 -28.18
N THR A 99 32.04 -36.69 -28.67
CA THR A 99 31.40 -35.38 -28.71
C THR A 99 30.31 -35.29 -27.64
N LEU A 100 30.37 -34.25 -26.81
CA LEU A 100 29.37 -33.92 -25.82
C LEU A 100 28.62 -32.67 -26.26
N ARG A 101 27.32 -32.82 -26.54
CA ARG A 101 26.45 -31.70 -26.84
C ARG A 101 25.66 -31.31 -25.61
N VAL A 102 25.90 -30.09 -25.15
CA VAL A 102 25.28 -29.47 -23.96
C VAL A 102 24.69 -28.14 -24.39
N HIS A 103 23.63 -27.62 -23.76
CA HIS A 103 23.17 -26.25 -24.07
C HIS A 103 23.73 -25.25 -23.07
N GLU A 104 23.67 -25.58 -21.79
CA GLU A 104 24.18 -24.76 -20.69
C GLU A 104 24.77 -25.67 -19.60
N PRO A 105 25.87 -25.26 -18.94
CA PRO A 105 26.49 -26.02 -17.86
C PRO A 105 25.76 -25.80 -16.53
N THR A 106 24.55 -26.35 -16.38
CA THR A 106 23.84 -26.39 -15.09
C THR A 106 24.42 -27.47 -14.15
N LEU A 107 24.03 -27.44 -12.87
CA LEU A 107 24.42 -28.48 -11.90
C LEU A 107 24.05 -29.88 -12.43
N ASP A 108 22.84 -30.00 -12.96
CA ASP A 108 22.32 -31.22 -13.55
C ASP A 108 23.11 -31.69 -14.76
N VAL A 109 23.41 -30.78 -15.70
CA VAL A 109 24.17 -31.13 -16.92
C VAL A 109 25.60 -31.56 -16.58
N LEU A 110 26.27 -30.84 -15.67
CA LEU A 110 27.64 -31.19 -15.32
C LEU A 110 27.72 -32.47 -14.50
N GLY A 111 26.79 -32.67 -13.56
CA GLY A 111 26.64 -33.92 -12.81
C GLY A 111 26.40 -35.10 -13.73
N ALA A 112 25.43 -34.97 -14.65
CA ALA A 112 25.13 -35.97 -15.68
C ALA A 112 26.35 -36.31 -16.54
N THR A 113 27.12 -35.31 -16.96
CA THR A 113 28.30 -35.50 -17.80
C THR A 113 29.43 -36.23 -17.06
N LEU A 114 29.72 -35.82 -15.82
CA LEU A 114 30.72 -36.49 -14.98
C LEU A 114 30.37 -37.95 -14.72
N LEU A 115 29.11 -38.22 -14.40
CA LEU A 115 28.63 -39.58 -14.15
C LEU A 115 28.66 -40.44 -15.42
N ALA A 116 28.18 -39.92 -16.55
CA ALA A 116 28.25 -40.62 -17.82
C ALA A 116 29.70 -40.96 -18.18
N MET A 117 30.63 -40.01 -18.07
CA MET A 117 32.04 -40.25 -18.33
C MET A 117 32.65 -41.27 -17.35
N TYR A 118 32.31 -41.18 -16.07
CA TYR A 118 32.73 -42.17 -15.07
C TYR A 118 32.25 -43.58 -15.45
N ARG A 119 30.99 -43.73 -15.87
CA ARG A 119 30.44 -45.01 -16.33
C ARG A 119 31.15 -45.51 -17.59
N LEU A 120 31.37 -44.65 -18.58
CA LEU A 120 32.06 -45.01 -19.82
C LEU A 120 33.48 -45.53 -19.55
N LEU A 121 34.20 -44.92 -18.63
CA LEU A 121 35.57 -45.32 -18.29
C LEU A 121 35.60 -46.57 -17.40
N HIS A 122 34.73 -46.65 -16.38
CA HIS A 122 34.89 -47.62 -15.29
C HIS A 122 33.83 -48.73 -15.25
N GLY A 123 32.76 -48.65 -16.04
CA GLY A 123 31.67 -49.63 -16.07
C GLY A 123 30.87 -49.75 -14.76
N ALA A 124 31.02 -48.79 -13.85
CA ALA A 124 30.38 -48.73 -12.55
C ALA A 124 30.02 -47.28 -12.21
N TRP A 125 29.20 -47.06 -11.18
CA TRP A 125 28.95 -45.73 -10.62
C TRP A 125 29.89 -45.44 -9.44
N PRO A 126 30.17 -44.16 -9.11
CA PRO A 126 30.87 -43.83 -7.88
C PRO A 126 30.01 -44.12 -6.64
N GLU A 127 30.65 -44.26 -5.47
CA GLU A 127 29.91 -44.36 -4.19
C GLU A 127 29.10 -43.08 -3.93
N GLY A 128 27.88 -43.20 -3.41
CA GLY A 128 27.03 -42.04 -3.12
C GLY A 128 26.23 -41.49 -4.32
N VAL A 129 26.33 -42.12 -5.49
CA VAL A 129 25.62 -41.67 -6.71
C VAL A 129 24.12 -41.51 -6.53
N ASP A 130 23.48 -42.37 -5.72
CA ASP A 130 22.03 -42.31 -5.48
C ASP A 130 21.65 -41.04 -4.71
N ALA A 131 22.41 -40.70 -3.67
CA ALA A 131 22.21 -39.47 -2.90
C ALA A 131 22.43 -38.22 -3.76
N PHE A 132 23.42 -38.25 -4.66
CA PHE A 132 23.66 -37.17 -5.61
C PHE A 132 22.53 -37.04 -6.64
N GLY A 133 22.06 -38.16 -7.20
CA GLY A 133 20.96 -38.19 -8.14
C GLY A 133 19.64 -37.67 -7.54
N GLU A 134 19.35 -38.05 -6.29
CA GLU A 134 18.22 -37.54 -5.52
C GLU A 134 18.36 -36.03 -5.27
N TYR A 135 19.50 -35.56 -4.78
CA TYR A 135 19.75 -34.13 -4.53
C TYR A 135 19.57 -33.28 -5.79
N VAL A 136 20.18 -33.68 -6.91
CA VAL A 136 20.04 -32.97 -8.19
C VAL A 136 18.60 -33.03 -8.69
N GLY A 137 17.90 -34.15 -8.48
CA GLY A 137 16.48 -34.27 -8.76
C GLY A 137 15.65 -33.22 -8.02
N GLU A 138 15.83 -33.12 -6.70
CA GLU A 138 15.14 -32.15 -5.85
C GLU A 138 15.51 -30.69 -6.20
N TRP A 139 16.77 -30.45 -6.53
CA TRP A 139 17.26 -29.16 -7.03
C TRP A 139 16.59 -28.74 -8.33
N GLU A 140 16.51 -29.63 -9.31
CA GLU A 140 15.84 -29.37 -10.61
C GLU A 140 14.32 -29.25 -10.46
N GLN A 141 13.73 -29.73 -9.36
CA GLN A 141 12.34 -29.45 -9.01
C GLN A 141 12.17 -28.18 -8.17
N GLY A 142 13.26 -27.50 -7.82
CA GLY A 142 13.24 -26.24 -7.08
C GLY A 142 12.79 -26.39 -5.63
N HIS A 143 12.94 -27.58 -5.05
CA HIS A 143 12.58 -27.87 -3.66
C HIS A 143 13.61 -27.26 -2.71
N THR A 144 13.28 -26.13 -2.11
CA THR A 144 14.13 -25.38 -1.18
C THR A 144 14.33 -26.02 0.18
N GLU A 145 13.33 -26.74 0.70
CA GLU A 145 13.41 -27.36 2.02
C GLU A 145 14.38 -28.56 2.03
N THR A 146 14.52 -29.24 0.89
CA THR A 146 15.36 -30.44 0.76
C THR A 146 16.77 -30.16 0.22
N VAL A 147 17.00 -29.02 -0.45
CA VAL A 147 18.29 -28.72 -1.08
C VAL A 147 19.30 -28.01 -0.16
N GLY A 148 18.90 -27.60 1.04
CA GLY A 148 19.80 -27.21 2.13
C GLY A 148 20.04 -25.72 2.35
N GLU A 149 21.01 -25.42 3.21
CA GLU A 149 21.34 -24.06 3.64
C GLU A 149 21.98 -23.26 2.49
N TYR A 150 21.48 -22.06 2.20
CA TYR A 150 21.92 -21.28 1.02
C TYR A 150 23.45 -21.11 0.91
N GLU A 151 24.17 -20.85 2.00
CA GLU A 151 25.63 -20.66 1.94
C GLU A 151 26.43 -21.96 1.71
N ARG A 152 25.80 -23.12 1.87
CA ARG A 152 26.49 -24.42 1.97
C ARG A 152 25.88 -25.53 1.11
N ALA A 153 24.71 -25.31 0.53
CA ALA A 153 24.08 -26.22 -0.40
C ALA A 153 24.96 -26.39 -1.65
N LEU A 154 25.07 -27.62 -2.15
CA LEU A 154 25.85 -27.89 -3.37
C LEU A 154 25.40 -27.03 -4.55
N GLY A 155 24.08 -26.92 -4.77
CA GLY A 155 23.58 -26.15 -5.90
C GLY A 155 23.98 -24.68 -5.82
N THR A 156 23.84 -24.03 -4.67
CA THR A 156 24.23 -22.61 -4.51
C THR A 156 25.73 -22.41 -4.69
N VAL A 157 26.54 -23.28 -4.09
CA VAL A 157 28.00 -23.29 -4.26
C VAL A 157 28.38 -23.47 -5.73
N PHE A 158 27.69 -24.36 -6.45
CA PHE A 158 27.89 -24.58 -7.88
C PHE A 158 27.57 -23.34 -8.72
N TYR A 159 26.39 -22.72 -8.56
CA TYR A 159 26.02 -21.55 -9.35
C TYR A 159 26.92 -20.34 -9.03
N ALA A 160 27.30 -20.14 -7.77
CA ALA A 160 28.27 -19.11 -7.42
C ALA A 160 29.67 -19.39 -8.00
N ALA A 161 30.07 -20.66 -8.13
CA ALA A 161 31.30 -21.06 -8.80
C ALA A 161 31.26 -20.78 -10.31
N LEU A 162 30.14 -21.09 -10.96
CA LEU A 162 29.95 -20.90 -12.40
C LEU A 162 30.14 -19.43 -12.82
N ASP A 163 29.60 -18.49 -12.04
CA ASP A 163 29.76 -17.05 -12.27
C ASP A 163 31.19 -16.55 -12.03
N LEU A 164 31.89 -17.12 -11.04
CA LEU A 164 33.25 -16.70 -10.68
C LEU A 164 34.32 -17.27 -11.61
N TRP A 165 34.05 -18.43 -12.21
CA TRP A 165 34.94 -19.12 -13.14
C TRP A 165 34.23 -19.37 -14.47
N PRO A 166 33.84 -18.29 -15.18
CA PRO A 166 33.16 -18.41 -16.45
C PRO A 166 34.11 -19.02 -17.49
N SER A 167 33.55 -19.79 -18.42
CA SER A 167 34.31 -20.35 -19.53
C SER A 167 34.29 -19.45 -20.75
N GLU A 168 35.47 -19.19 -21.32
CA GLU A 168 35.61 -18.50 -22.61
C GLU A 168 35.30 -19.41 -23.81
N THR A 169 35.31 -20.73 -23.62
CA THR A 169 35.18 -21.73 -24.70
C THR A 169 33.91 -22.56 -24.59
N GLU A 170 32.97 -22.14 -23.75
CA GLU A 170 31.72 -22.85 -23.43
C GLU A 170 31.95 -24.25 -22.81
N ARG A 171 33.19 -24.57 -22.41
CA ARG A 171 33.60 -25.81 -21.70
C ARG A 171 33.66 -25.59 -20.20
N PRO A 172 33.24 -26.53 -19.34
CA PRO A 172 33.45 -26.39 -17.89
C PRO A 172 34.93 -26.17 -17.56
N THR A 173 35.21 -25.23 -16.64
CA THR A 173 36.57 -24.96 -16.17
C THR A 173 37.11 -26.12 -15.33
N ARG A 174 38.44 -26.23 -15.22
CA ARG A 174 39.08 -27.28 -14.39
C ARG A 174 38.62 -27.16 -12.95
N GLU A 175 38.55 -25.95 -12.41
CA GLU A 175 38.12 -25.65 -11.04
C GLU A 175 36.70 -26.16 -10.78
N LEU A 176 35.77 -25.95 -11.72
CA LEU A 176 34.39 -26.40 -11.61
C LEU A 176 34.28 -27.93 -11.68
N LEU A 177 35.02 -28.58 -12.58
CA LEU A 177 35.07 -30.03 -12.70
C LEU A 177 35.69 -30.69 -11.45
N GLU A 178 36.77 -30.13 -10.92
CA GLU A 178 37.43 -30.64 -9.71
C GLU A 178 36.57 -30.44 -8.45
N LEU A 179 35.83 -29.32 -8.36
CA LEU A 179 34.84 -29.09 -7.30
C LEU A 179 33.78 -30.20 -7.32
N MET A 180 33.13 -30.40 -8.47
CA MET A 180 32.07 -31.41 -8.61
C MET A 180 32.59 -32.84 -8.41
N ALA A 181 33.76 -33.17 -8.94
CA ALA A 181 34.38 -34.47 -8.72
C ALA A 181 34.73 -34.70 -7.25
N THR A 182 35.18 -33.66 -6.53
CA THR A 182 35.45 -33.76 -5.09
C THR A 182 34.16 -33.93 -4.28
N VAL A 183 33.06 -33.31 -4.70
CA VAL A 183 31.75 -33.51 -4.09
C VAL A 183 31.24 -34.93 -4.34
N LEU A 184 31.36 -35.47 -5.55
CA LEU A 184 30.99 -36.86 -5.86
C LEU A 184 31.83 -37.89 -5.07
N ASP A 185 33.10 -37.58 -4.78
CA ASP A 185 33.99 -38.43 -3.97
C ASP A 185 33.59 -38.47 -2.48
N ARG A 186 33.08 -37.35 -1.96
CA ARG A 186 32.88 -37.14 -0.51
C ARG A 186 31.42 -37.14 -0.06
N GLY A 187 30.50 -36.70 -0.91
CA GLY A 187 29.07 -36.57 -0.63
C GLY A 187 28.36 -37.91 -0.80
N ARG A 188 28.41 -38.73 0.24
CA ARG A 188 27.83 -40.08 0.27
C ARG A 188 26.39 -40.07 0.76
N LEU A 189 25.99 -39.04 1.48
CA LEU A 189 24.67 -38.86 2.06
C LEU A 189 24.04 -37.55 1.57
N SER A 190 22.70 -37.53 1.43
CA SER A 190 21.97 -36.32 1.01
C SER A 190 22.26 -35.12 1.92
N VAL A 191 22.36 -35.33 3.23
CA VAL A 191 22.68 -34.27 4.22
C VAL A 191 24.06 -33.61 3.99
N GLU A 192 25.00 -34.32 3.39
CA GLU A 192 26.33 -33.77 3.09
C GLU A 192 26.28 -32.83 1.88
N LEU A 193 25.31 -33.03 0.97
CA LEU A 193 25.09 -32.21 -0.22
C LEU A 193 24.23 -30.97 0.10
N THR A 194 23.35 -31.06 1.09
CA THR A 194 22.56 -29.93 1.59
C THR A 194 23.37 -29.00 2.49
N LYS A 195 24.48 -29.50 3.06
CA LYS A 195 25.36 -28.74 3.94
C LYS A 195 26.83 -29.15 3.75
N LEU A 196 27.42 -28.69 2.64
CA LEU A 196 28.81 -28.98 2.33
C LEU A 196 29.74 -28.48 3.45
N PRO A 197 30.78 -29.25 3.82
CA PRO A 197 31.83 -28.78 4.73
C PRO A 197 32.47 -27.48 4.22
N GLU A 198 32.72 -26.50 5.10
CA GLU A 198 33.35 -25.22 4.73
C GLU A 198 34.69 -25.41 4.01
N ALA A 199 35.45 -26.45 4.37
CA ALA A 199 36.72 -26.79 3.72
C ALA A 199 36.58 -27.17 2.23
N LEU A 200 35.38 -27.51 1.77
CA LEU A 200 35.08 -27.77 0.35
C LEU A 200 34.60 -26.53 -0.39
N ILE A 201 34.35 -25.41 0.30
CA ILE A 201 33.82 -24.17 -0.29
C ILE A 201 34.96 -23.16 -0.40
N PRO A 202 35.43 -22.86 -1.62
CA PRO A 202 36.45 -21.85 -1.85
C PRO A 202 36.11 -20.50 -1.19
N PRO A 203 37.09 -19.79 -0.58
CA PRO A 203 36.84 -18.53 0.11
C PRO A 203 36.27 -17.41 -0.79
N THR A 204 36.49 -17.48 -2.10
CA THR A 204 35.88 -16.57 -3.09
C THR A 204 34.38 -16.83 -3.26
N ILE A 205 33.98 -18.11 -3.35
CA ILE A 205 32.58 -18.52 -3.44
C ILE A 205 31.83 -18.18 -2.16
N SER A 206 32.40 -18.49 -0.99
CA SER A 206 31.78 -18.13 0.30
C SER A 206 31.55 -16.62 0.42
N ARG A 207 32.50 -15.78 -0.03
CA ARG A 207 32.33 -14.32 -0.06
C ARG A 207 31.23 -13.87 -1.02
N ARG A 208 31.09 -14.51 -2.17
CA ARG A 208 30.02 -14.24 -3.15
C ARG A 208 28.65 -14.57 -2.57
N LEU A 209 28.46 -15.76 -2.01
CA LEU A 209 27.19 -16.17 -1.38
C LEU A 209 26.76 -15.20 -0.27
N LYS A 210 27.71 -14.78 0.58
CA LYS A 210 27.46 -13.74 1.60
C LYS A 210 27.09 -12.38 1.02
N ALA A 211 27.65 -12.01 -0.13
CA ALA A 211 27.30 -10.78 -0.81
C ALA A 211 25.87 -10.83 -1.37
N ASP A 212 25.46 -12.00 -1.91
CA ASP A 212 24.13 -12.21 -2.46
C ASP A 212 23.06 -12.16 -1.37
N GLU A 213 23.32 -12.74 -0.20
CA GLU A 213 22.42 -12.63 0.97
C GLU A 213 22.28 -11.18 1.44
N ARG A 214 23.38 -10.42 1.54
CA ARG A 214 23.34 -9.00 1.91
C ARG A 214 22.55 -8.17 0.91
N LEU A 215 22.70 -8.48 -0.37
CA LEU A 215 21.96 -7.80 -1.43
C LEU A 215 20.46 -8.13 -1.34
N TYR A 216 20.09 -9.39 -1.11
CA TYR A 216 18.70 -9.79 -0.84
C TYR A 216 18.11 -8.99 0.33
N ARG A 217 18.81 -8.89 1.47
CA ARG A 217 18.34 -8.09 2.63
C ARG A 217 18.15 -6.61 2.28
N ALA A 218 19.04 -6.04 1.45
CA ALA A 218 18.90 -4.67 0.98
C ALA A 218 17.68 -4.49 0.06
N GLU A 219 17.42 -5.46 -0.82
CA GLU A 219 16.27 -5.45 -1.72
C GLU A 219 14.94 -5.66 -0.97
N LEU A 220 14.95 -6.47 0.09
CA LEU A 220 13.79 -6.72 0.94
C LEU A 220 13.22 -5.44 1.56
N SER A 221 14.08 -4.47 1.89
CA SER A 221 13.67 -3.16 2.41
C SER A 221 12.81 -2.34 1.43
N ARG A 222 12.90 -2.65 0.12
CA ARG A 222 12.16 -2.00 -0.96
C ARG A 222 11.04 -2.88 -1.53
N ALA A 223 10.93 -4.11 -1.04
CA ALA A 223 9.94 -5.06 -1.50
C ALA A 223 8.56 -4.78 -0.86
N GLN A 224 7.51 -5.25 -1.54
CA GLN A 224 6.18 -5.31 -0.95
C GLN A 224 5.97 -6.72 -0.39
N ARG A 225 5.95 -6.80 0.94
CA ARG A 225 5.65 -8.01 1.72
C ARG A 225 4.18 -7.98 2.10
N VAL A 226 3.42 -8.96 1.65
CA VAL A 226 1.97 -9.05 1.83
C VAL A 226 1.57 -10.51 1.99
N GLN A 227 0.33 -10.75 2.39
CA GLN A 227 -0.29 -12.07 2.45
C GLN A 227 -1.28 -12.21 1.30
N LEU A 228 -1.33 -13.39 0.71
CA LEU A 228 -2.23 -13.76 -0.38
C LEU A 228 -2.97 -15.05 -0.03
N ASP A 229 -4.23 -15.15 -0.46
CA ASP A 229 -5.00 -16.39 -0.39
C ASP A 229 -4.84 -17.15 -1.73
N ILE A 230 -3.99 -18.17 -1.72
CA ILE A 230 -3.66 -19.00 -2.88
C ILE A 230 -4.64 -20.18 -2.95
N PRO A 231 -5.29 -20.43 -4.10
CA PRO A 231 -6.18 -21.57 -4.25
C PRO A 231 -5.42 -22.90 -4.20
N LEU A 232 -6.00 -23.89 -3.52
CA LEU A 232 -5.46 -25.25 -3.46
C LEU A 232 -5.77 -26.07 -4.72
N ASP A 233 -6.88 -25.76 -5.39
CA ASP A 233 -7.35 -26.42 -6.61
C ASP A 233 -7.91 -25.38 -7.60
N ASP A 234 -8.33 -25.85 -8.79
CA ASP A 234 -8.91 -24.99 -9.81
C ASP A 234 -10.43 -24.79 -9.64
N GLU A 235 -11.02 -25.26 -8.53
CA GLU A 235 -12.46 -25.15 -8.31
C GLU A 235 -12.89 -23.70 -8.01
N PRO A 236 -13.94 -23.19 -8.66
CA PRO A 236 -14.53 -21.90 -8.31
C PRO A 236 -15.05 -21.94 -6.86
N ASN A 237 -14.54 -21.05 -6.00
CA ASN A 237 -14.77 -21.05 -4.53
C ASN A 237 -14.16 -22.25 -3.80
N GLY A 238 -13.12 -22.86 -4.37
CA GLY A 238 -12.34 -23.91 -3.73
C GLY A 238 -11.59 -23.45 -2.49
N SER A 239 -10.96 -24.41 -1.83
CA SER A 239 -10.20 -24.18 -0.61
C SER A 239 -9.00 -23.26 -0.90
N VAL A 240 -8.75 -22.28 -0.03
CA VAL A 240 -7.59 -21.40 -0.14
C VAL A 240 -6.62 -21.62 1.01
N ARG A 241 -5.35 -21.34 0.75
CA ARG A 241 -4.28 -21.30 1.75
C ARG A 241 -3.70 -19.89 1.78
N ARG A 242 -3.70 -19.27 2.95
CA ARG A 242 -3.02 -18.00 3.14
C ARG A 242 -1.51 -18.21 3.22
N VAL A 243 -0.77 -17.37 2.49
CA VAL A 243 0.69 -17.47 2.39
C VAL A 243 1.35 -16.10 2.48
N ASP A 244 2.58 -16.06 2.97
CA ASP A 244 3.45 -14.89 2.83
C ASP A 244 3.93 -14.76 1.38
N ALA A 245 3.82 -13.54 0.85
CA ALA A 245 4.13 -13.21 -0.53
C ALA A 245 5.12 -12.06 -0.65
N LEU A 246 6.08 -12.21 -1.56
CA LEU A 246 7.13 -11.21 -1.83
C LEU A 246 7.01 -10.66 -3.24
N PHE A 247 6.71 -9.37 -3.36
CA PHE A 247 6.75 -8.63 -4.63
C PHE A 247 8.02 -7.79 -4.67
N LEU A 248 8.91 -8.10 -5.61
CA LEU A 248 10.25 -7.53 -5.64
C LEU A 248 10.68 -7.17 -7.06
N SER A 249 11.32 -6.00 -7.19
CA SER A 249 12.10 -5.66 -8.38
C SER A 249 13.57 -5.80 -8.06
N SER A 250 14.28 -6.63 -8.82
CA SER A 250 15.66 -7.01 -8.54
C SER A 250 16.49 -7.09 -9.82
N PHE A 251 17.80 -7.03 -9.68
CA PHE A 251 18.75 -7.39 -10.73
C PHE A 251 19.43 -8.75 -10.47
N GLN A 252 19.26 -9.31 -9.27
CA GLN A 252 19.74 -10.65 -8.90
C GLN A 252 19.05 -11.74 -9.73
N ASP A 253 19.69 -12.91 -9.78
CA ASP A 253 19.09 -14.09 -10.39
C ASP A 253 17.85 -14.54 -9.60
N VAL A 254 16.78 -14.92 -10.32
CA VAL A 254 15.52 -15.36 -9.71
C VAL A 254 15.72 -16.60 -8.82
N THR A 255 16.62 -17.50 -9.21
CA THR A 255 16.94 -18.73 -8.46
C THR A 255 17.53 -18.39 -7.10
N VAL A 256 18.50 -17.46 -7.06
CA VAL A 256 19.10 -16.98 -5.81
C VAL A 256 18.04 -16.37 -4.89
N LEU A 257 17.20 -15.50 -5.44
CA LEU A 257 16.11 -14.88 -4.68
C LEU A 257 15.13 -15.90 -4.12
N ARG A 258 14.77 -16.95 -4.87
CA ARG A 258 13.87 -18.01 -4.40
C ARG A 258 14.44 -18.76 -3.21
N LEU A 259 15.71 -19.16 -3.27
CA LEU A 259 16.36 -19.91 -2.20
C LEU A 259 16.45 -19.10 -0.90
N LEU A 260 16.79 -17.81 -1.02
CA LEU A 260 16.86 -16.90 0.13
C LEU A 260 15.47 -16.58 0.69
N ALA A 261 14.52 -16.21 -0.17
CA ALA A 261 13.20 -15.77 0.28
C ALA A 261 12.34 -16.89 0.88
N ARG A 262 12.41 -18.11 0.35
CA ARG A 262 11.63 -19.25 0.89
C ARG A 262 12.16 -19.77 2.23
N THR A 263 13.39 -19.42 2.60
CA THR A 263 13.97 -19.77 3.91
C THR A 263 13.99 -18.61 4.89
N ASP A 264 13.52 -17.42 4.49
CA ASP A 264 13.48 -16.23 5.34
C ASP A 264 12.32 -16.29 6.34
N THR A 265 12.57 -16.93 7.48
CA THR A 265 11.61 -16.99 8.59
C THR A 265 11.56 -15.71 9.43
N GLU A 266 12.54 -14.80 9.27
CA GLU A 266 12.66 -13.60 10.11
C GLU A 266 11.78 -12.45 9.60
N ASN A 267 11.60 -12.35 8.27
CA ASN A 267 10.88 -11.24 7.65
C ASN A 267 9.50 -11.64 7.09
N THR A 268 9.00 -12.80 7.50
CA THR A 268 7.71 -13.36 7.10
C THR A 268 6.75 -13.40 8.28
N HIS A 269 5.46 -13.24 8.01
CA HIS A 269 4.46 -13.12 9.07
C HIS A 269 4.21 -14.45 9.78
N TYR A 270 4.20 -15.56 9.03
CA TYR A 270 3.98 -16.90 9.59
C TYR A 270 5.29 -17.61 9.97
N GLY A 271 6.46 -16.99 9.73
CA GLY A 271 7.76 -17.57 10.02
C GLY A 271 8.09 -18.82 9.17
N GLN A 272 7.52 -18.92 7.98
CA GLN A 272 7.67 -20.09 7.09
C GLN A 272 8.37 -19.75 5.76
N GLY A 273 8.93 -18.56 5.61
CA GLY A 273 9.46 -18.09 4.33
C GLY A 273 8.39 -17.56 3.38
N PHE A 274 8.82 -16.85 2.34
CA PHE A 274 7.94 -16.32 1.31
C PHE A 274 7.54 -17.42 0.34
N ASP A 275 6.29 -17.84 0.47
CA ASP A 275 5.71 -18.94 -0.28
C ASP A 275 5.32 -18.60 -1.69
N PHE A 276 4.92 -17.34 -1.89
CA PHE A 276 4.67 -16.79 -3.21
C PHE A 276 5.68 -15.69 -3.51
N MET A 277 6.20 -15.67 -4.72
CA MET A 277 7.11 -14.63 -5.19
C MET A 277 6.66 -14.07 -6.51
N ALA A 278 6.63 -12.75 -6.61
CA ALA A 278 6.48 -12.01 -7.85
C ALA A 278 7.72 -11.14 -8.10
N VAL A 279 8.61 -11.64 -8.96
CA VAL A 279 9.89 -11.01 -9.27
C VAL A 279 9.79 -10.31 -10.62
N HIS A 280 10.24 -9.06 -10.65
CA HIS A 280 10.46 -8.28 -11.86
C HIS A 280 11.95 -7.96 -11.99
N ILE A 281 12.54 -8.34 -13.13
CA ILE A 281 13.93 -8.05 -13.46
C ILE A 281 13.95 -7.20 -14.73
N SER A 282 14.60 -6.06 -14.64
CA SER A 282 14.85 -5.18 -15.78
C SER A 282 16.34 -4.93 -15.87
N ARG A 283 16.98 -5.46 -16.91
CA ARG A 283 18.41 -5.23 -17.18
C ARG A 283 18.62 -4.36 -18.42
N PRO A 284 19.68 -3.54 -18.48
CA PRO A 284 19.92 -2.64 -19.62
C PRO A 284 20.21 -3.37 -20.94
N ASP A 285 20.70 -4.61 -20.86
CA ASP A 285 21.05 -5.48 -22.00
C ASP A 285 19.85 -6.28 -22.53
N GLN A 286 18.69 -6.21 -21.87
CA GLN A 286 17.48 -6.92 -22.27
C GLN A 286 16.52 -5.99 -23.03
N SER A 287 15.98 -6.48 -24.14
CA SER A 287 14.98 -5.74 -24.93
C SER A 287 13.64 -5.62 -24.22
N LYS A 288 13.32 -6.55 -23.32
CA LYS A 288 12.10 -6.57 -22.51
C LYS A 288 12.40 -7.06 -21.08
N PRO A 289 11.66 -6.61 -20.07
CA PRO A 289 11.82 -7.10 -18.70
C PRO A 289 11.42 -8.56 -18.54
N TRP A 290 12.05 -9.24 -17.60
CA TRP A 290 11.69 -10.58 -17.17
C TRP A 290 10.75 -10.51 -15.95
N HIS A 291 9.62 -11.21 -16.03
CA HIS A 291 8.73 -11.45 -14.90
C HIS A 291 8.68 -12.93 -14.52
N ALA A 292 8.73 -13.24 -13.23
CA ALA A 292 8.57 -14.59 -12.70
C ALA A 292 7.59 -14.60 -11.52
N PHE A 293 6.60 -15.49 -11.58
CA PHE A 293 5.66 -15.76 -10.50
C PHE A 293 5.85 -17.20 -10.04
N SER A 294 6.07 -17.42 -8.75
CA SER A 294 6.45 -18.73 -8.24
C SER A 294 5.82 -19.02 -6.89
N LEU A 295 5.33 -20.24 -6.74
CA LEU A 295 4.96 -20.87 -5.48
C LEU A 295 6.08 -21.80 -5.02
N THR A 296 6.23 -21.97 -3.71
CA THR A 296 7.01 -23.06 -3.10
C THR A 296 6.47 -24.41 -3.58
N PRO A 297 7.24 -25.21 -4.35
CA PRO A 297 6.77 -26.46 -4.94
C PRO A 297 6.40 -27.53 -3.91
N GLU A 298 6.99 -27.50 -2.72
CA GLU A 298 6.72 -28.43 -1.62
C GLU A 298 5.34 -28.25 -1.01
N ARG A 299 4.70 -27.10 -1.24
CA ARG A 299 3.44 -26.73 -0.60
C ARG A 299 2.28 -26.77 -1.59
N ALA A 300 1.11 -27.16 -1.09
CA ALA A 300 -0.09 -27.21 -1.91
C ALA A 300 -0.52 -25.81 -2.39
N GLY A 301 -0.93 -25.74 -3.65
CA GLY A 301 -1.37 -24.52 -4.33
C GLY A 301 -1.25 -24.62 -5.85
N THR A 302 -2.04 -23.83 -6.57
CA THR A 302 -2.05 -23.77 -8.04
C THR A 302 -1.99 -22.34 -8.56
N LEU A 303 -1.29 -22.15 -9.68
CA LEU A 303 -1.29 -20.90 -10.46
C LEU A 303 -2.08 -21.02 -11.77
N SER A 304 -2.75 -22.14 -12.06
CA SER A 304 -3.45 -22.34 -13.34
C SER A 304 -4.51 -21.27 -13.59
N ASN A 305 -5.27 -20.92 -12.55
CA ASN A 305 -6.26 -19.85 -12.60
C ASN A 305 -5.64 -18.46 -12.86
N LEU A 306 -4.40 -18.22 -12.44
CA LEU A 306 -3.67 -16.98 -12.76
C LEU A 306 -3.18 -17.01 -14.21
N ALA A 307 -2.66 -18.15 -14.68
CA ALA A 307 -2.17 -18.31 -16.04
C ALA A 307 -3.22 -17.98 -17.09
N GLY A 308 -4.45 -18.48 -16.92
CA GLY A 308 -5.56 -18.13 -17.82
C GLY A 308 -5.85 -16.63 -17.84
N HIS A 309 -5.80 -15.97 -16.68
CA HIS A 309 -6.06 -14.53 -16.59
C HIS A 309 -4.96 -13.68 -17.22
N LEU A 310 -3.69 -14.03 -17.00
CA LEU A 310 -2.57 -13.33 -17.64
C LEU A 310 -2.60 -13.53 -19.16
N ASP A 311 -2.94 -14.73 -19.63
CA ASP A 311 -3.13 -14.99 -21.06
C ASP A 311 -4.22 -14.10 -21.67
N GLU A 312 -5.34 -13.87 -20.96
CA GLU A 312 -6.40 -12.95 -21.37
C GLU A 312 -5.93 -11.50 -21.43
N LEU A 313 -5.14 -11.06 -20.43
CA LEU A 313 -4.60 -9.70 -20.37
C LEU A 313 -3.66 -9.37 -21.54
N GLU A 314 -2.90 -10.36 -22.05
CA GLU A 314 -2.03 -10.15 -23.24
C GLU A 314 -2.84 -9.89 -24.52
N GLY A 315 -4.04 -10.45 -24.62
CA GLY A 315 -4.91 -10.34 -25.78
C GLY A 315 -4.42 -11.11 -27.02
N ASP A 316 -4.84 -10.64 -28.20
CA ASP A 316 -4.65 -11.34 -29.48
C ASP A 316 -3.35 -11.00 -30.23
N ARG A 317 -2.51 -10.14 -29.64
CA ARG A 317 -1.27 -9.69 -30.26
C ARG A 317 -0.10 -9.84 -29.32
N LEU A 318 1.02 -10.28 -29.86
CA LEU A 318 2.32 -10.29 -29.19
C LEU A 318 2.79 -8.85 -28.92
N PRO A 319 3.79 -8.64 -28.04
CA PRO A 319 4.27 -7.29 -27.73
C PRO A 319 4.89 -6.54 -28.92
N ASP A 320 5.31 -7.25 -29.96
CA ASP A 320 5.80 -6.67 -31.22
C ASP A 320 4.68 -6.28 -32.20
N GLY A 321 3.41 -6.52 -31.84
CA GLY A 321 2.23 -6.22 -32.64
C GLY A 321 1.78 -7.34 -33.59
N ASN A 322 2.54 -8.43 -33.70
CA ASN A 322 2.18 -9.58 -34.54
C ASN A 322 0.99 -10.35 -33.97
N PRO A 323 0.17 -11.01 -34.81
CA PRO A 323 -0.92 -11.86 -34.33
C PRO A 323 -0.37 -12.99 -33.45
N ARG A 324 -0.98 -13.16 -32.28
CA ARG A 324 -0.64 -14.24 -31.36
C ARG A 324 -1.26 -15.54 -31.87
N ALA A 325 -0.42 -16.55 -32.14
CA ALA A 325 -0.91 -17.89 -32.46
C ALA A 325 -1.48 -18.53 -31.18
N ARG A 326 -2.81 -18.49 -31.00
CA ARG A 326 -3.49 -19.11 -29.86
C ARG A 326 -3.29 -20.64 -29.90
N GLY A 327 -2.32 -21.13 -29.13
CA GLY A 327 -2.14 -22.56 -28.83
C GLY A 327 -2.84 -22.95 -27.53
N ALA A 328 -2.78 -24.24 -27.16
CA ALA A 328 -3.22 -24.64 -25.82
C ALA A 328 -2.35 -23.99 -24.74
N ARG A 329 -2.95 -23.72 -23.57
CA ARG A 329 -2.37 -23.00 -22.43
C ARG A 329 -0.94 -23.47 -22.14
N ARG A 330 0.02 -22.55 -22.28
CA ARG A 330 1.46 -22.82 -22.13
C ARG A 330 1.88 -23.06 -20.68
N PHE A 331 0.98 -22.80 -19.73
CA PHE A 331 1.17 -23.21 -18.36
C PHE A 331 0.89 -24.70 -18.13
N GLU A 332 0.00 -25.34 -18.89
CA GLU A 332 -0.35 -26.76 -18.69
C GLU A 332 0.66 -27.71 -19.36
N ARG A 333 1.45 -27.21 -20.32
CA ARG A 333 2.47 -27.96 -21.06
C ARG A 333 3.69 -27.11 -21.34
N GLN A 334 4.89 -27.67 -21.35
CA GLN A 334 6.08 -26.87 -21.72
C GLN A 334 6.03 -26.59 -23.23
N PRO A 335 6.11 -25.33 -23.66
CA PRO A 335 6.01 -25.02 -25.09
C PRO A 335 7.32 -25.35 -25.82
N ASN A 336 7.22 -25.77 -27.08
CA ASN A 336 8.39 -25.99 -27.96
C ASN A 336 8.97 -24.66 -28.49
N ASP A 337 8.21 -23.58 -28.39
CA ASP A 337 8.53 -22.23 -28.86
C ASP A 337 8.24 -21.24 -27.72
N TYR A 338 9.17 -20.33 -27.44
CA TYR A 338 9.09 -19.33 -26.37
C TYR A 338 8.69 -17.94 -26.91
N SER A 339 8.00 -17.87 -28.04
CA SER A 339 7.53 -16.63 -28.67
C SER A 339 6.44 -15.87 -27.90
N ASP A 340 5.73 -16.52 -26.99
CA ASP A 340 4.58 -15.99 -26.27
C ASP A 340 4.87 -15.95 -24.76
N PRO A 341 4.51 -14.86 -24.05
CA PRO A 341 4.65 -14.80 -22.59
C PRO A 341 3.83 -15.87 -21.86
N TRP A 342 4.18 -16.09 -20.59
CA TRP A 342 3.49 -16.97 -19.65
C TRP A 342 3.57 -18.46 -19.99
N TYR A 343 4.77 -19.00 -19.87
CA TYR A 343 5.01 -20.44 -19.84
C TYR A 343 5.41 -20.90 -18.45
N SER A 344 5.28 -22.20 -18.18
CA SER A 344 5.92 -22.80 -17.00
C SER A 344 7.33 -23.26 -17.33
N ASP A 345 8.27 -22.97 -16.44
CA ASP A 345 9.67 -23.41 -16.51
C ASP A 345 9.86 -24.89 -16.14
N GLY A 346 8.79 -25.56 -15.68
CA GLY A 346 8.74 -27.02 -15.47
C GLY A 346 8.70 -27.46 -14.01
N TYR A 347 8.78 -26.54 -13.04
CA TYR A 347 8.67 -26.88 -11.62
C TYR A 347 7.26 -27.39 -11.29
N ALA A 348 7.19 -28.59 -10.72
CA ALA A 348 5.95 -29.23 -10.29
C ALA A 348 5.77 -29.11 -8.78
N SER A 349 4.52 -28.90 -8.34
CA SER A 349 4.05 -29.10 -6.98
C SER A 349 3.20 -30.39 -6.93
N PRO A 350 2.81 -30.88 -5.73
CA PRO A 350 1.91 -32.02 -5.60
C PRO A 350 0.56 -31.86 -6.34
N VAL A 351 0.16 -30.63 -6.64
CA VAL A 351 -1.19 -30.31 -7.17
C VAL A 351 -1.15 -29.69 -8.57
N GLY A 352 0.01 -29.25 -9.06
CA GLY A 352 0.10 -28.60 -10.36
C GLY A 352 1.50 -28.08 -10.67
N ARG A 353 1.61 -27.07 -11.53
CA ARG A 353 2.89 -26.38 -11.75
C ARG A 353 3.02 -25.22 -10.78
N SER A 354 4.23 -24.96 -10.31
CA SER A 354 4.47 -23.97 -9.25
C SER A 354 5.01 -22.65 -9.79
N THR A 355 5.48 -22.59 -11.03
CA THR A 355 6.19 -21.40 -11.53
C THR A 355 5.79 -21.01 -12.94
N MET A 356 5.63 -19.71 -13.15
CA MET A 356 5.29 -19.03 -14.40
C MET A 356 6.33 -17.98 -14.74
N VAL A 357 6.67 -17.88 -16.02
CA VAL A 357 7.70 -16.97 -16.51
C VAL A 357 7.24 -16.24 -17.77
N ALA A 358 7.49 -14.93 -17.81
CA ALA A 358 7.61 -14.16 -19.04
C ALA A 358 9.07 -13.72 -19.17
N GLY A 359 9.83 -14.43 -20.01
CA GLY A 359 11.26 -14.17 -20.21
C GLY A 359 11.52 -12.98 -21.13
N PRO A 360 12.78 -12.52 -21.24
CA PRO A 360 13.14 -11.32 -22.01
C PRO A 360 12.90 -11.47 -23.53
N TYR A 361 12.87 -12.71 -24.05
CA TYR A 361 12.69 -12.98 -25.47
C TYR A 361 11.21 -12.95 -25.91
N SER A 362 10.30 -13.50 -25.12
CA SER A 362 8.85 -13.35 -25.33
C SER A 362 8.41 -11.92 -24.96
N GLY A 363 8.75 -11.54 -23.72
CA GLY A 363 8.24 -10.41 -22.96
C GLY A 363 6.71 -10.31 -22.89
N THR A 364 6.24 -9.58 -21.89
CA THR A 364 4.83 -9.28 -21.66
C THR A 364 4.51 -7.87 -22.16
N ARG A 365 3.27 -7.62 -22.58
CA ARG A 365 2.78 -6.27 -22.88
C ARG A 365 2.42 -5.48 -21.62
N GLN A 366 2.23 -6.18 -20.51
CA GLN A 366 1.78 -5.61 -19.26
C GLN A 366 2.96 -4.98 -18.53
N SER A 367 2.72 -3.82 -17.94
CA SER A 367 3.67 -3.21 -17.02
C SER A 367 3.77 -4.01 -15.72
N ARG A 368 4.88 -3.84 -15.00
CA ARG A 368 5.05 -4.38 -13.64
C ARG A 368 3.85 -4.04 -12.73
N ARG A 369 3.36 -2.80 -12.81
CA ARG A 369 2.25 -2.31 -11.98
C ARG A 369 0.95 -3.08 -12.29
N GLU A 370 0.62 -3.24 -13.56
CA GLU A 370 -0.59 -3.96 -13.99
C GLU A 370 -0.54 -5.43 -13.56
N LEU A 371 0.61 -6.09 -13.71
CA LEU A 371 0.78 -7.48 -13.31
C LEU A 371 0.67 -7.70 -11.81
N TRP A 372 1.33 -6.85 -11.02
CA TRP A 372 1.29 -6.95 -9.57
C TRP A 372 -0.09 -6.63 -9.00
N GLU A 373 -0.81 -5.67 -9.60
CA GLU A 373 -2.20 -5.38 -9.22
C GLU A 373 -3.16 -6.49 -9.66
N ALA A 374 -2.94 -7.13 -10.81
CA ALA A 374 -3.71 -8.30 -11.23
C ALA A 374 -3.55 -9.48 -10.25
N LEU A 375 -2.32 -9.73 -9.78
CA LEU A 375 -2.03 -10.72 -8.75
C LEU A 375 -2.72 -10.38 -7.42
N TRP A 376 -2.50 -9.16 -6.93
CA TRP A 376 -3.06 -8.68 -5.68
C TRP A 376 -4.59 -8.72 -5.70
N SER A 377 -5.21 -8.23 -6.76
CA SER A 377 -6.67 -8.21 -6.88
C SER A 377 -7.27 -9.60 -6.96
N ARG A 378 -6.58 -10.59 -7.54
CA ARG A 378 -7.08 -11.97 -7.68
C ARG A 378 -6.92 -12.77 -6.39
N PHE A 379 -5.77 -12.69 -5.73
CA PHE A 379 -5.45 -13.45 -4.53
C PHE A 379 -5.58 -12.63 -3.24
N ASN A 380 -6.33 -11.52 -3.29
CA ASN A 380 -6.53 -10.67 -2.13
C ASN A 380 -7.20 -11.43 -0.99
N VAL A 381 -6.60 -11.40 0.19
CA VAL A 381 -7.12 -12.06 1.41
C VAL A 381 -8.54 -11.62 1.77
N GLY A 382 -8.90 -10.37 1.48
CA GLY A 382 -10.20 -9.78 1.79
C GLY A 382 -11.36 -10.41 1.01
N ARG A 383 -11.09 -11.18 -0.05
CA ARG A 383 -12.13 -11.91 -0.78
C ARG A 383 -12.77 -13.02 0.05
N ASN A 384 -11.99 -13.60 0.96
CA ASN A 384 -12.42 -14.69 1.83
C ASN A 384 -12.72 -14.20 3.26
N VAL A 385 -12.85 -12.88 3.45
CA VAL A 385 -13.27 -12.27 4.70
C VAL A 385 -14.71 -11.80 4.54
N HIS A 386 -15.61 -12.40 5.31
CA HIS A 386 -17.04 -12.20 5.15
C HIS A 386 -17.55 -11.08 6.06
N VAL A 387 -17.99 -9.99 5.44
CA VAL A 387 -18.73 -8.92 6.10
C VAL A 387 -20.21 -9.28 6.05
N LEU A 388 -20.79 -9.61 7.20
CA LEU A 388 -22.18 -10.05 7.33
C LEU A 388 -23.17 -8.90 7.18
N LYS A 389 -22.82 -7.76 7.79
CA LYS A 389 -23.59 -6.52 7.79
C LYS A 389 -22.62 -5.34 7.77
N ALA A 390 -22.98 -4.31 7.02
CA ALA A 390 -22.25 -3.06 7.01
C ALA A 390 -23.22 -1.89 7.14
N HIS A 391 -22.79 -0.84 7.83
CA HIS A 391 -23.44 0.45 7.84
C HIS A 391 -22.38 1.50 7.54
N THR A 392 -22.45 2.10 6.36
CA THR A 392 -21.47 3.08 5.88
C THR A 392 -22.12 4.44 5.79
N VAL A 393 -21.46 5.44 6.35
CA VAL A 393 -21.87 6.82 6.34
C VAL A 393 -20.86 7.66 5.58
N PHE A 394 -21.33 8.38 4.56
CA PHE A 394 -20.52 9.33 3.81
C PHE A 394 -20.87 10.74 4.29
N ALA A 395 -19.89 11.53 4.73
CA ALA A 395 -20.09 12.87 5.26
C ALA A 395 -19.27 13.90 4.50
N ARG A 396 -19.84 15.09 4.27
CA ARG A 396 -19.12 16.21 3.67
C ARG A 396 -19.57 17.55 4.26
N PRO A 397 -18.62 18.42 4.66
CA PRO A 397 -18.92 19.73 5.24
C PRO A 397 -19.02 20.83 4.17
N PHE A 398 -19.96 21.73 4.41
CA PHE A 398 -20.28 22.86 3.54
C PHE A 398 -20.60 24.11 4.36
N LEU A 399 -20.43 25.27 3.75
CA LEU A 399 -21.02 26.51 4.20
C LEU A 399 -22.34 26.73 3.49
N TRP A 400 -23.40 27.01 4.24
CA TRP A 400 -24.68 27.33 3.67
C TRP A 400 -24.70 28.74 3.06
N ARG A 401 -25.02 28.81 1.76
CA ARG A 401 -25.29 30.03 1.00
C ARG A 401 -26.79 30.30 1.09
N GLY A 402 -27.22 31.54 1.37
CA GLY A 402 -28.64 31.91 1.35
C GLY A 402 -29.29 32.20 2.72
N PRO A 403 -30.64 32.12 2.82
CA PRO A 403 -31.39 32.36 4.05
C PRO A 403 -31.15 31.25 5.08
N ALA A 404 -31.77 31.33 6.26
CA ALA A 404 -31.60 30.33 7.32
C ALA A 404 -31.88 28.90 6.78
N PRO A 405 -30.97 27.92 7.02
CA PRO A 405 -31.07 26.58 6.44
C PRO A 405 -32.39 25.86 6.73
N ASP A 406 -32.95 26.08 7.93
CA ASP A 406 -34.16 25.42 8.43
C ASP A 406 -35.35 25.51 7.44
N ALA A 407 -35.74 26.72 7.07
CA ALA A 407 -36.90 26.94 6.19
C ALA A 407 -36.73 26.28 4.80
N GLU A 408 -35.50 26.27 4.26
CA GLU A 408 -35.21 25.68 2.95
C GLU A 408 -35.10 24.15 3.01
N LEU A 409 -34.58 23.59 4.09
CA LEU A 409 -34.55 22.14 4.27
C LEU A 409 -35.96 21.58 4.42
N VAL A 410 -36.80 22.23 5.23
CA VAL A 410 -38.21 21.84 5.41
C VAL A 410 -39.01 21.99 4.11
N SER A 411 -38.79 23.07 3.34
CA SER A 411 -39.47 23.26 2.04
C SER A 411 -39.13 22.18 1.02
N ARG A 412 -37.95 21.56 1.14
CA ARG A 412 -37.47 20.44 0.30
C ARG A 412 -37.85 19.06 0.83
N GLY A 413 -38.66 19.01 1.88
CA GLY A 413 -39.20 17.78 2.46
C GLY A 413 -38.27 17.09 3.46
N PHE A 414 -37.22 17.76 3.94
CA PHE A 414 -36.47 17.25 5.09
C PHE A 414 -37.29 17.45 6.38
N ARG A 415 -37.18 16.47 7.28
CA ARG A 415 -37.84 16.49 8.59
C ARG A 415 -36.78 16.63 9.67
N ARG A 416 -37.08 17.41 10.71
CA ARG A 416 -36.19 17.54 11.86
C ARG A 416 -36.12 16.21 12.62
N CYS A 417 -34.93 15.80 13.04
CA CYS A 417 -34.65 14.53 13.70
C CYS A 417 -34.10 14.76 15.12
N ASP A 418 -34.45 13.87 16.04
CA ASP A 418 -33.92 13.81 17.41
C ASP A 418 -32.99 12.60 17.56
N LEU A 419 -31.71 12.86 17.86
CA LEU A 419 -30.69 11.83 18.04
C LEU A 419 -30.42 11.54 19.53
N SER A 420 -31.14 12.17 20.46
CA SER A 420 -30.92 12.03 21.90
C SER A 420 -31.01 10.58 22.40
N ASN A 421 -31.86 9.75 21.80
CA ASN A 421 -32.00 8.32 22.10
C ASN A 421 -30.71 7.51 21.86
N GLN A 422 -29.82 8.00 20.99
CA GLN A 422 -28.52 7.36 20.70
C GLN A 422 -27.43 7.81 21.68
N GLY A 423 -27.71 8.79 22.53
CA GLY A 423 -26.75 9.47 23.37
C GLY A 423 -26.68 9.03 24.83
N ALA A 424 -27.24 7.87 25.19
CA ALA A 424 -27.35 7.41 26.58
C ALA A 424 -26.01 7.34 27.36
N ALA A 425 -24.87 7.25 26.67
CA ALA A 425 -23.54 7.24 27.29
C ALA A 425 -22.77 8.57 27.13
N PHE A 426 -23.35 9.58 26.48
CA PHE A 426 -22.76 10.90 26.41
C PHE A 426 -23.17 11.75 27.60
N HIS A 427 -22.35 12.74 27.91
CA HIS A 427 -22.67 13.73 28.94
C HIS A 427 -23.98 14.45 28.54
N PRO A 428 -24.91 14.75 29.49
CA PRO A 428 -26.20 15.37 29.18
C PRO A 428 -26.10 16.65 28.36
N ALA A 429 -25.05 17.44 28.58
CA ALA A 429 -24.80 18.65 27.80
C ALA A 429 -24.59 18.37 26.29
N VAL A 430 -23.91 17.28 25.93
CA VAL A 430 -23.77 16.85 24.52
C VAL A 430 -25.12 16.41 23.98
N VAL A 431 -25.90 15.68 24.78
CA VAL A 431 -27.24 15.23 24.39
C VAL A 431 -28.15 16.42 24.09
N HIS A 432 -28.15 17.46 24.93
CA HIS A 432 -29.00 18.64 24.74
C HIS A 432 -28.52 19.59 23.64
N SER A 433 -27.22 19.89 23.57
CA SER A 433 -26.68 20.86 22.60
C SER A 433 -26.45 20.27 21.21
N PHE A 434 -25.93 19.04 21.12
CA PHE A 434 -25.55 18.42 19.86
C PHE A 434 -26.63 17.48 19.34
N LEU A 435 -27.10 16.52 20.15
CA LEU A 435 -27.99 15.45 19.66
C LEU A 435 -29.50 15.81 19.69
N GLY A 436 -29.88 16.82 20.47
CA GLY A 436 -31.27 17.13 20.77
C GLY A 436 -32.00 17.83 19.63
N ALA A 437 -33.31 17.55 19.52
CA ALA A 437 -34.17 18.21 18.53
C ALA A 437 -34.79 19.54 19.01
N THR A 438 -34.44 20.06 20.19
CA THR A 438 -35.06 21.28 20.73
C THR A 438 -34.64 22.52 19.94
N PRO A 439 -35.51 23.55 19.75
CA PRO A 439 -35.16 24.81 19.09
C PRO A 439 -33.94 25.52 19.69
N GLU A 440 -33.63 25.20 20.95
CA GLU A 440 -32.53 25.73 21.75
C GLU A 440 -31.21 24.95 21.58
N ALA A 441 -31.22 23.82 20.84
CA ALA A 441 -30.01 23.06 20.57
C ALA A 441 -29.07 23.84 19.64
N ASP A 442 -27.77 23.75 19.90
CA ASP A 442 -26.73 24.42 19.11
C ASP A 442 -26.63 23.82 17.70
N VAL A 443 -26.93 22.52 17.57
CA VAL A 443 -26.89 21.78 16.30
C VAL A 443 -28.27 21.22 15.97
N LEU A 444 -28.73 21.48 14.75
CA LEU A 444 -30.02 21.01 14.27
C LEU A 444 -29.85 19.91 13.24
N HIS A 445 -30.49 18.76 13.47
CA HIS A 445 -30.42 17.61 12.57
C HIS A 445 -31.70 17.47 11.74
N TYR A 446 -31.53 17.22 10.45
CA TYR A 446 -32.61 16.97 9.50
C TYR A 446 -32.35 15.67 8.76
N GLU A 447 -33.43 14.97 8.38
CA GLU A 447 -33.38 13.73 7.61
C GLU A 447 -34.41 13.73 6.49
N LYS A 448 -34.07 13.04 5.40
CA LYS A 448 -34.99 12.69 4.32
C LYS A 448 -34.72 11.22 3.96
N PRO A 449 -35.52 10.28 4.50
CA PRO A 449 -35.35 8.86 4.20
C PRO A 449 -35.79 8.56 2.77
N THR A 450 -35.08 7.65 2.12
CA THR A 450 -35.33 7.17 0.76
C THR A 450 -35.17 5.64 0.74
N GLU A 451 -35.47 5.00 -0.39
CA GLU A 451 -35.28 3.56 -0.52
C GLU A 451 -33.79 3.21 -0.45
N GLY A 452 -33.41 2.43 0.58
CA GLY A 452 -32.05 1.90 0.77
C GLY A 452 -31.01 2.88 1.34
N HIS A 453 -31.35 4.15 1.57
CA HIS A 453 -30.44 5.14 2.16
C HIS A 453 -31.20 6.24 2.90
N THR A 454 -30.51 7.00 3.74
CA THR A 454 -31.08 8.20 4.39
C THR A 454 -30.10 9.35 4.24
N VAL A 455 -30.58 10.46 3.67
CA VAL A 455 -29.78 11.70 3.59
C VAL A 455 -30.11 12.57 4.77
N ARG A 456 -29.07 13.02 5.46
CA ARG A 456 -29.16 13.87 6.64
C ARG A 456 -28.33 15.12 6.49
N VAL A 457 -28.77 16.15 7.20
CA VAL A 457 -28.15 17.46 7.20
C VAL A 457 -28.06 17.92 8.65
N SER A 458 -26.83 18.05 9.15
CA SER A 458 -26.55 18.62 10.46
C SER A 458 -26.15 20.08 10.30
N VAL A 459 -26.95 20.99 10.83
CA VAL A 459 -26.75 22.44 10.76
C VAL A 459 -26.12 22.90 12.06
N TYR A 460 -24.87 23.31 11.98
CA TYR A 460 -24.06 23.82 13.09
C TYR A 460 -24.17 25.35 13.20
N PRO A 461 -23.66 25.94 14.29
CA PRO A 461 -23.45 27.38 14.37
C PRO A 461 -22.62 27.89 13.19
N ASN A 462 -22.69 29.20 12.94
CA ASN A 462 -21.95 29.86 11.85
C ASN A 462 -22.36 29.44 10.43
N ARG A 463 -23.54 28.83 10.24
CA ARG A 463 -24.02 28.33 8.94
C ARG A 463 -23.18 27.19 8.35
N LEU A 464 -22.37 26.52 9.19
CA LEU A 464 -21.74 25.27 8.81
C LEU A 464 -22.82 24.19 8.68
N VAL A 465 -22.76 23.42 7.62
CA VAL A 465 -23.67 22.32 7.36
C VAL A 465 -22.85 21.08 7.02
N VAL A 466 -23.08 19.98 7.72
CA VAL A 466 -22.53 18.68 7.35
C VAL A 466 -23.65 17.87 6.72
N VAL A 467 -23.51 17.58 5.44
CA VAL A 467 -24.40 16.66 4.72
C VAL A 467 -23.81 15.26 4.89
N TRP A 468 -24.64 14.30 5.28
CA TRP A 468 -24.21 12.93 5.42
C TRP A 468 -25.27 11.93 4.97
N ILE A 469 -24.81 10.78 4.48
CA ILE A 469 -25.62 9.80 3.79
C ILE A 469 -25.39 8.46 4.47
N GLU A 470 -26.43 7.91 5.08
CA GLU A 470 -26.41 6.57 5.66
C GLU A 470 -26.78 5.53 4.60
N ARG A 471 -25.94 4.50 4.44
CA ARG A 471 -26.25 3.31 3.64
C ARG A 471 -26.06 2.07 4.50
N SER A 472 -27.16 1.35 4.72
CA SER A 472 -27.14 0.07 5.40
C SER A 472 -27.11 -1.05 4.36
N ARG A 473 -26.19 -1.99 4.51
CA ARG A 473 -26.11 -3.21 3.71
C ARG A 473 -26.55 -4.40 4.57
N PRO A 474 -27.73 -4.99 4.28
CA PRO A 474 -28.20 -6.18 4.99
C PRO A 474 -27.65 -7.48 4.41
N THR A 475 -27.09 -7.48 3.21
CA THR A 475 -26.56 -8.68 2.54
C THR A 475 -25.07 -8.88 2.84
N ALA A 476 -24.66 -10.14 2.99
CA ALA A 476 -23.25 -10.46 3.17
C ALA A 476 -22.46 -10.16 1.89
N THR A 477 -21.19 -9.78 2.06
CA THR A 477 -20.26 -9.44 0.97
C THR A 477 -18.83 -9.75 1.43
N SER A 478 -17.87 -9.80 0.51
CA SER A 478 -16.46 -9.86 0.92
C SER A 478 -15.95 -8.48 1.37
N LEU A 479 -14.97 -8.48 2.27
CA LEU A 479 -14.29 -7.27 2.73
C LEU A 479 -13.65 -6.50 1.57
N TYR A 480 -13.08 -7.23 0.60
CA TYR A 480 -12.45 -6.64 -0.58
C TYR A 480 -13.44 -5.90 -1.48
N GLU A 481 -14.59 -6.51 -1.79
CA GLU A 481 -15.64 -5.88 -2.61
C GLU A 481 -16.21 -4.64 -1.92
N LEU A 482 -16.44 -4.72 -0.60
CA LEU A 482 -16.96 -3.60 0.17
C LEU A 482 -16.02 -2.40 0.14
N ALA A 483 -14.71 -2.62 0.32
CA ALA A 483 -13.71 -1.56 0.27
C ALA A 483 -13.64 -0.88 -1.11
N HIS A 484 -13.76 -1.65 -2.20
CA HIS A 484 -13.81 -1.11 -3.56
C HIS A 484 -15.07 -0.29 -3.83
N GLU A 485 -16.24 -0.80 -3.47
CA GLU A 485 -17.51 -0.08 -3.60
C GLU A 485 -17.48 1.24 -2.84
N GLN A 486 -16.96 1.21 -1.61
CA GLN A 486 -16.84 2.41 -0.79
C GLN A 486 -15.89 3.43 -1.40
N ALA A 487 -14.73 2.99 -1.92
CA ALA A 487 -13.78 3.87 -2.58
C ALA A 487 -14.39 4.56 -3.81
N ALA A 488 -15.12 3.81 -4.64
CA ALA A 488 -15.82 4.34 -5.80
C ALA A 488 -16.86 5.41 -5.44
N LEU A 489 -17.62 5.20 -4.35
CA LEU A 489 -18.61 6.18 -3.88
C LEU A 489 -17.97 7.44 -3.30
N VAL A 490 -16.85 7.28 -2.60
CA VAL A 490 -16.12 8.39 -1.95
C VAL A 490 -15.55 9.38 -2.98
N GLU A 491 -15.04 8.87 -4.10
CA GLU A 491 -14.47 9.66 -5.20
C GLU A 491 -15.50 9.98 -6.30
N GLY A 492 -16.59 9.24 -6.37
CA GLY A 492 -17.59 9.29 -7.43
C GLY A 492 -18.60 10.44 -7.31
N LYS A 493 -19.33 10.65 -8.42
CA LYS A 493 -20.45 11.60 -8.48
C LYS A 493 -21.78 11.00 -8.06
N GLU A 494 -21.87 9.68 -7.93
CA GLU A 494 -23.10 8.94 -7.67
C GLU A 494 -23.86 9.44 -6.43
N LEU A 495 -23.14 9.78 -5.36
CA LEU A 495 -23.76 10.32 -4.15
C LEU A 495 -24.48 11.66 -4.41
N TRP A 496 -23.99 12.49 -5.33
CA TRP A 496 -24.65 13.75 -5.71
C TRP A 496 -25.90 13.56 -6.56
N GLU A 497 -26.04 12.40 -7.20
CA GLU A 497 -27.17 12.06 -8.06
C GLU A 497 -28.39 11.55 -7.28
N LEU A 498 -28.26 11.36 -5.96
CA LEU A 498 -29.37 10.98 -5.09
C LEU A 498 -30.45 12.08 -5.06
N GLU A 499 -31.73 11.68 -5.11
CA GLU A 499 -32.86 12.63 -5.17
C GLU A 499 -32.82 13.72 -4.07
N PRO A 500 -32.53 13.40 -2.79
CA PRO A 500 -32.46 14.42 -1.75
C PRO A 500 -31.35 15.46 -1.96
N LEU A 501 -30.32 15.12 -2.73
CA LEU A 501 -29.14 15.95 -2.95
C LEU A 501 -29.20 16.77 -4.24
N ARG A 502 -29.92 16.35 -5.29
CA ARG A 502 -29.93 17.06 -6.60
C ARG A 502 -30.25 18.56 -6.53
N GLY A 503 -31.01 19.00 -5.52
CA GLY A 503 -31.42 20.39 -5.35
C GLY A 503 -30.62 21.22 -4.34
N LEU A 504 -29.71 20.60 -3.57
CA LEU A 504 -28.92 21.27 -2.53
C LEU A 504 -27.65 22.01 -3.02
N PRO A 505 -26.94 21.60 -4.09
CA PRO A 505 -25.68 22.21 -4.52
C PRO A 505 -25.68 23.74 -4.64
N PRO A 506 -26.76 24.41 -5.14
CA PRO A 506 -26.78 25.88 -5.21
C PRO A 506 -26.59 26.57 -3.84
N TRP A 507 -26.98 25.91 -2.76
CA TRP A 507 -26.93 26.41 -1.39
C TRP A 507 -25.68 25.97 -0.63
N LEU A 508 -24.84 25.12 -1.21
CA LEU A 508 -23.69 24.52 -0.53
C LEU A 508 -22.38 25.07 -1.11
N ALA A 509 -21.58 25.72 -0.27
CA ALA A 509 -20.19 26.04 -0.58
C ALA A 509 -19.28 24.97 0.04
N PRO A 510 -18.48 24.20 -0.72
CA PRO A 510 -17.57 23.22 -0.14
C PRO A 510 -16.51 23.89 0.73
N LEU A 511 -16.27 23.33 1.92
CA LEU A 511 -15.26 23.83 2.88
C LEU A 511 -13.96 22.99 2.90
N GLY A 512 -13.88 21.97 2.04
CA GLY A 512 -12.78 21.01 2.04
C GLY A 512 -12.64 20.28 0.69
N PRO A 513 -11.92 19.15 0.67
CA PRO A 513 -11.67 18.39 -0.57
C PRO A 513 -12.98 17.97 -1.26
N GLU A 514 -12.89 17.67 -2.55
CA GLU A 514 -14.04 17.21 -3.34
C GLU A 514 -14.57 15.84 -2.89
N ARG A 515 -13.71 15.09 -2.21
CA ARG A 515 -13.94 13.76 -1.66
C ARG A 515 -14.92 13.75 -0.48
N TRP A 516 -15.74 12.70 -0.38
CA TRP A 516 -16.55 12.44 0.80
C TRP A 516 -15.71 11.81 1.93
N LEU A 517 -15.91 12.25 3.17
CA LEU A 517 -15.37 11.57 4.35
C LEU A 517 -16.22 10.33 4.62
N VAL A 518 -15.64 9.30 5.23
CA VAL A 518 -16.35 8.04 5.44
C VAL A 518 -16.24 7.55 6.87
N TYR A 519 -17.33 6.98 7.37
CA TYR A 519 -17.32 6.21 8.60
C TYR A 519 -18.09 4.92 8.37
N GLY A 520 -17.67 3.80 8.93
CA GLY A 520 -18.50 2.61 8.88
C GLY A 520 -18.40 1.70 10.09
N GLY A 521 -19.52 1.04 10.37
CA GLY A 521 -19.63 -0.07 11.30
C GLY A 521 -19.77 -1.38 10.53
N TYR A 522 -18.85 -2.32 10.75
CA TYR A 522 -18.76 -3.55 9.98
C TYR A 522 -18.77 -4.76 10.91
N ARG A 523 -19.62 -5.74 10.63
CA ARG A 523 -19.63 -7.02 11.32
C ARG A 523 -18.99 -8.09 10.46
N ILE A 524 -17.90 -8.64 10.95
CA ILE A 524 -17.09 -9.63 10.26
C ILE A 524 -17.28 -10.98 10.95
N SER A 525 -17.59 -12.01 10.17
CA SER A 525 -17.72 -13.38 10.70
C SER A 525 -16.35 -14.00 10.92
N ARG A 526 -16.00 -14.33 12.16
CA ARG A 526 -14.82 -15.17 12.47
C ARG A 526 -15.01 -16.62 12.00
N GLY A 527 -16.23 -17.14 12.10
CA GLY A 527 -16.52 -18.54 11.74
C GLY A 527 -16.45 -18.82 10.24
N ARG A 528 -16.73 -17.82 9.39
CA ARG A 528 -16.68 -17.97 7.92
C ARG A 528 -15.44 -17.38 7.27
N SER A 529 -14.76 -16.43 7.91
CA SER A 529 -13.62 -15.76 7.28
C SER A 529 -12.36 -16.62 7.34
N SER A 530 -11.62 -16.69 6.23
CA SER A 530 -10.23 -17.15 6.27
C SER A 530 -9.44 -16.24 7.23
N MET A 531 -8.52 -16.84 7.99
CA MET A 531 -7.75 -16.25 9.11
C MET A 531 -7.86 -14.71 9.27
N LEU A 532 -8.39 -14.22 10.39
CA LEU A 532 -8.33 -12.79 10.72
C LEU A 532 -7.08 -12.54 11.55
N ASP A 533 -5.98 -12.26 10.86
CA ASP A 533 -4.66 -11.98 11.45
C ASP A 533 -4.36 -10.48 11.47
N ASP A 534 -3.25 -10.11 12.11
CA ASP A 534 -2.70 -8.76 12.16
C ASP A 534 -1.72 -8.49 11.02
N SER A 535 -1.83 -9.24 9.91
CA SER A 535 -0.95 -9.11 8.77
C SER A 535 -1.16 -7.80 8.01
N ARG A 536 -0.14 -7.37 7.25
CA ARG A 536 -0.19 -6.11 6.49
C ARG A 536 -1.34 -6.08 5.48
N SER A 537 -1.65 -7.22 4.86
CA SER A 537 -2.78 -7.31 3.93
C SER A 537 -4.13 -7.04 4.61
N MET A 538 -4.36 -7.65 5.76
CA MET A 538 -5.59 -7.47 6.53
C MET A 538 -5.71 -6.06 7.10
N GLN A 539 -4.65 -5.57 7.75
CA GLN A 539 -4.61 -4.21 8.29
C GLN A 539 -4.80 -3.16 7.18
N GLY A 540 -4.24 -3.40 5.99
CA GLY A 540 -4.40 -2.53 4.84
C GLY A 540 -5.85 -2.43 4.35
N LEU A 541 -6.62 -3.52 4.43
CA LEU A 541 -8.06 -3.53 4.10
C LEU A 541 -8.89 -2.78 5.15
N PHE A 542 -8.58 -2.93 6.43
CA PHE A 542 -9.23 -2.17 7.49
C PHE A 542 -8.94 -0.68 7.36
N TYR A 543 -7.70 -0.32 7.03
CA TYR A 543 -7.32 1.04 6.69
C TYR A 543 -8.07 1.56 5.46
N ALA A 544 -8.21 0.75 4.40
CA ALA A 544 -8.97 1.11 3.21
C ALA A 544 -10.44 1.41 3.55
N LEU A 545 -11.09 0.62 4.41
CA LEU A 545 -12.44 0.90 4.92
C LEU A 545 -12.49 2.16 5.78
N ALA A 546 -11.51 2.37 6.67
CA ALA A 546 -11.51 3.54 7.54
C ALA A 546 -11.28 4.84 6.76
N THR A 547 -10.49 4.79 5.69
CA THR A 547 -10.20 5.97 4.87
C THR A 547 -11.11 6.12 3.67
N GLY A 548 -11.77 5.06 3.22
CA GLY A 548 -12.50 4.98 1.95
C GLY A 548 -11.57 5.01 0.74
N THR A 549 -10.32 4.56 0.87
CA THR A 549 -9.40 4.45 -0.26
C THR A 549 -9.50 3.08 -0.89
N GLU A 550 -9.25 3.02 -2.20
CA GLU A 550 -9.19 1.77 -2.92
C GLU A 550 -8.08 0.85 -2.37
N PRO A 551 -8.36 -0.45 -2.12
CA PRO A 551 -7.41 -1.39 -1.54
C PRO A 551 -6.43 -1.95 -2.59
N THR A 552 -5.65 -1.08 -3.23
CA THR A 552 -4.61 -1.48 -4.21
C THR A 552 -3.28 -1.79 -3.53
N LEU A 553 -2.44 -2.60 -4.17
CA LEU A 553 -1.14 -3.00 -3.62
C LEU A 553 -0.22 -1.79 -3.34
N GLU A 554 -0.28 -0.77 -4.19
CA GLU A 554 0.47 0.48 -4.06
C GLU A 554 -0.02 1.36 -2.90
N LYS A 555 -1.33 1.36 -2.64
CA LYS A 555 -1.96 2.19 -1.60
C LYS A 555 -1.93 1.55 -0.21
N LEU A 556 -1.43 0.32 -0.09
CA LEU A 556 -1.31 -0.36 1.21
C LEU A 556 -0.40 0.42 2.16
N PRO A 557 -0.90 0.77 3.36
CA PRO A 557 -0.09 1.45 4.37
C PRO A 557 1.12 0.58 4.79
N SER A 558 2.13 1.23 5.35
CA SER A 558 3.16 0.50 6.10
C SER A 558 2.57 -0.05 7.41
N GLU A 559 3.21 -1.07 7.99
CA GLU A 559 2.81 -1.64 9.29
C GLU A 559 2.79 -0.56 10.38
N ALA A 560 3.86 0.22 10.52
CA ALA A 560 3.92 1.33 11.47
C ALA A 560 2.81 2.40 11.24
N ALA A 561 2.46 2.68 9.98
CA ALA A 561 1.36 3.60 9.67
C ALA A 561 -0.01 3.00 9.99
N SER A 562 -0.15 1.68 9.99
CA SER A 562 -1.38 0.98 10.34
C SER A 562 -1.56 0.89 11.85
N GLU A 563 -0.51 0.52 12.57
CA GLU A 563 -0.50 0.45 14.04
C GLU A 563 -0.82 1.79 14.69
N SER A 564 -0.22 2.88 14.19
CA SER A 564 -0.49 4.24 14.71
C SER A 564 -1.94 4.72 14.51
N ARG A 565 -2.75 4.01 13.71
CA ARG A 565 -4.15 4.38 13.37
C ARG A 565 -5.18 3.44 13.98
N ARG A 566 -4.72 2.34 14.58
CA ARG A 566 -5.54 1.42 15.37
C ARG A 566 -5.58 1.94 16.80
N VAL A 567 -6.73 2.47 17.21
CA VAL A 567 -6.81 3.31 18.42
C VAL A 567 -7.14 2.50 19.66
N LEU A 568 -8.09 1.57 19.58
CA LEU A 568 -8.46 0.70 20.70
C LEU A 568 -8.88 -0.67 20.20
N ARG A 569 -8.47 -1.69 20.96
CA ARG A 569 -9.01 -3.05 20.92
C ARG A 569 -9.68 -3.27 22.28
N ASP A 570 -10.94 -3.69 22.28
CA ASP A 570 -11.57 -4.08 23.55
C ASP A 570 -10.79 -5.24 24.20
N ALA A 571 -10.94 -5.42 25.52
CA ALA A 571 -10.19 -6.44 26.25
C ALA A 571 -10.46 -7.88 25.76
N ALA A 572 -11.62 -8.11 25.13
CA ALA A 572 -11.99 -9.38 24.52
C ALA A 572 -11.45 -9.56 23.08
N GLY A 573 -10.93 -8.50 22.47
CA GLY A 573 -10.49 -8.47 21.09
C GLY A 573 -11.61 -8.65 20.06
N GLU A 574 -12.87 -8.40 20.44
CA GLU A 574 -14.08 -8.53 19.63
C GLU A 574 -14.39 -7.26 18.83
N THR A 575 -13.93 -6.10 19.30
CA THR A 575 -14.16 -4.82 18.63
C THR A 575 -12.86 -4.07 18.41
N GLU A 576 -12.67 -3.56 17.20
CA GLU A 576 -11.56 -2.69 16.84
C GLU A 576 -12.02 -1.36 16.26
N HIS A 577 -11.36 -0.28 16.66
CA HIS A 577 -11.63 1.07 16.20
C HIS A 577 -10.43 1.63 15.43
N TRP A 578 -10.68 2.02 14.18
CA TRP A 578 -9.72 2.58 13.25
C TRP A 578 -10.08 4.03 12.98
N LEU A 579 -9.18 4.96 13.30
CA LEU A 579 -9.44 6.41 13.16
C LEU A 579 -8.40 7.02 12.22
N THR A 580 -8.86 7.86 11.28
CA THR A 580 -8.00 8.46 10.24
C THR A 580 -8.42 9.88 9.93
N SER A 581 -7.57 10.68 9.28
CA SER A 581 -7.88 12.09 8.99
C SER A 581 -9.00 12.29 7.98
N THR A 582 -9.36 11.24 7.25
CA THR A 582 -10.40 11.24 6.21
C THR A 582 -11.62 10.39 6.58
N GLY A 583 -11.61 9.71 7.73
CA GLY A 583 -12.66 8.76 8.06
C GLY A 583 -12.34 7.78 9.18
N GLY A 584 -13.26 6.89 9.52
CA GLY A 584 -13.06 5.87 10.54
C GLY A 584 -13.81 4.56 10.27
N ALA A 585 -13.46 3.52 11.01
CA ALA A 585 -14.14 2.24 10.97
C ALA A 585 -14.23 1.62 12.37
N ARG A 586 -15.38 1.03 12.66
CA ARG A 586 -15.58 0.11 13.78
C ARG A 586 -15.77 -1.30 13.21
N LEU A 587 -14.93 -2.22 13.63
CA LEU A 587 -14.96 -3.62 13.21
C LEU A 587 -15.40 -4.46 14.40
N GLU A 588 -16.51 -5.19 14.25
CA GLU A 588 -16.99 -6.16 15.22
C GLU A 588 -16.76 -7.57 14.67
N PHE A 589 -16.07 -8.41 15.44
CA PHE A 589 -15.74 -9.77 15.08
C PHE A 589 -16.65 -10.75 15.82
N LEU A 590 -17.53 -11.43 15.08
CA LEU A 590 -18.53 -12.34 15.64
C LEU A 590 -18.19 -13.79 15.33
N ILE A 591 -18.31 -14.68 16.33
CA ILE A 591 -18.14 -16.13 16.13
C ILE A 591 -19.40 -16.74 15.52
N GLU A 592 -20.57 -16.40 16.07
CA GLU A 592 -21.88 -16.87 15.58
C GLU A 592 -22.63 -15.74 14.86
N GLU A 593 -23.44 -16.11 13.87
CA GLU A 593 -24.33 -15.16 13.19
C GLU A 593 -25.48 -14.77 14.12
N GLU A 594 -25.31 -13.69 14.88
CA GLU A 594 -26.42 -13.10 15.62
C GLU A 594 -27.35 -12.31 14.67
N GLU A 595 -28.67 -12.44 14.84
CA GLU A 595 -29.70 -11.62 14.17
C GLU A 595 -29.73 -10.16 14.66
N ARG A 596 -28.59 -9.60 15.08
CA ARG A 596 -28.51 -8.17 15.37
C ARG A 596 -28.64 -7.41 14.04
N GLY A 597 -29.54 -6.43 13.98
CA GLY A 597 -29.64 -5.51 12.83
C GLY A 597 -28.33 -4.76 12.58
N PRO A 598 -28.09 -4.22 11.36
CA PRO A 598 -26.89 -3.43 11.06
C PRO A 598 -26.69 -2.37 12.14
N LEU A 599 -25.42 -2.07 12.49
CA LEU A 599 -25.12 -1.00 13.43
C LEU A 599 -25.80 0.26 12.90
N ALA A 600 -26.82 0.75 13.59
CA ALA A 600 -27.41 2.05 13.28
C ALA A 600 -26.35 3.13 13.52
N CYS A 601 -26.71 4.40 13.30
CA CYS A 601 -25.98 5.55 13.80
C CYS A 601 -25.57 5.31 15.27
N ASP A 602 -24.30 4.97 15.47
CA ASP A 602 -23.74 4.49 16.74
C ASP A 602 -22.91 5.56 17.43
N ARG A 603 -22.49 5.28 18.66
CA ARG A 603 -21.74 6.26 19.48
C ARG A 603 -20.46 6.72 18.78
N ASP A 604 -19.78 5.83 18.08
CA ASP A 604 -18.51 6.14 17.45
C ASP A 604 -18.69 6.97 16.16
N PHE A 605 -19.75 6.71 15.38
CA PHE A 605 -20.15 7.61 14.30
C PHE A 605 -20.53 9.00 14.83
N LEU A 606 -21.27 9.08 15.94
CA LEU A 606 -21.66 10.36 16.54
C LEU A 606 -20.42 11.14 17.01
N LEU A 607 -19.41 10.47 17.57
CA LEU A 607 -18.11 11.07 17.88
C LEU A 607 -17.43 11.61 16.61
N PHE A 608 -17.36 10.81 15.55
CA PHE A 608 -16.80 11.23 14.26
C PHE A 608 -17.50 12.49 13.71
N LEU A 609 -18.83 12.48 13.67
CA LEU A 609 -19.65 13.59 13.20
C LEU A 609 -19.41 14.86 14.04
N LEU A 610 -19.39 14.72 15.37
CA LEU A 610 -19.09 15.80 16.31
C LEU A 610 -17.72 16.40 16.04
N THR A 611 -16.69 15.57 15.86
CA THR A 611 -15.31 16.02 15.65
C THR A 611 -15.08 16.66 14.28
N ILE A 612 -15.80 16.20 13.25
CA ILE A 612 -15.83 16.89 11.94
C ILE A 612 -16.47 18.26 12.10
N GLY A 613 -17.64 18.34 12.75
CA GLY A 613 -18.31 19.60 13.00
C GLY A 613 -17.41 20.60 13.72
N GLN A 614 -16.78 20.15 14.81
CA GLN A 614 -15.77 20.87 15.57
C GLN A 614 -14.67 21.47 14.68
N ARG A 615 -14.02 20.62 13.88
CA ARG A 615 -12.90 20.99 13.02
C ARG A 615 -13.28 22.08 12.03
N TYR A 616 -14.39 21.90 11.32
CA TYR A 616 -14.78 22.85 10.29
C TYR A 616 -15.41 24.12 10.87
N SER A 617 -16.04 24.05 12.04
CA SER A 617 -16.50 25.24 12.77
C SER A 617 -15.30 26.09 13.22
N ALA A 618 -14.25 25.46 13.76
CA ALA A 618 -13.03 26.13 14.18
C ALA A 618 -12.34 26.81 13.00
N PHE A 619 -12.18 26.09 11.88
CA PHE A 619 -11.59 26.62 10.66
C PHE A 619 -12.37 27.83 10.11
N GLU A 620 -13.70 27.72 9.99
CA GLU A 620 -14.53 28.81 9.47
C GLU A 620 -14.50 30.03 10.40
N THR A 621 -14.48 29.81 11.72
CA THR A 621 -14.37 30.90 12.70
C THR A 621 -13.03 31.63 12.56
N SER A 622 -11.94 30.87 12.46
CA SER A 622 -10.59 31.40 12.21
C SER A 622 -10.53 32.20 10.91
N ARG A 623 -11.13 31.67 9.83
CA ARG A 623 -11.20 32.35 8.53
C ARG A 623 -11.93 33.70 8.63
N ARG A 624 -13.07 33.75 9.32
CA ARG A 624 -13.82 35.00 9.57
C ARG A 624 -13.05 35.98 10.43
N MET A 625 -12.31 35.50 11.43
CA MET A 625 -11.43 36.33 12.24
C MET A 625 -10.38 37.02 11.39
N ALA A 626 -9.69 36.26 10.53
CA ALA A 626 -8.70 36.80 9.61
C ALA A 626 -9.30 37.84 8.63
N GLU A 627 -10.50 37.59 8.09
CA GLU A 627 -11.21 38.56 7.24
C GLU A 627 -11.53 39.86 7.97
N VAL A 628 -12.00 39.76 9.22
CA VAL A 628 -12.31 40.92 10.06
C VAL A 628 -11.03 41.68 10.39
N GLU A 629 -9.96 40.98 10.75
CA GLU A 629 -8.65 41.58 11.02
C GLU A 629 -8.09 42.31 9.79
N GLN A 630 -8.12 41.68 8.62
CA GLN A 630 -7.69 42.30 7.36
C GLN A 630 -8.50 43.57 7.04
N ARG A 631 -9.82 43.54 7.27
CA ARG A 631 -10.69 44.72 7.13
C ARG A 631 -10.31 45.83 8.12
N TYR A 632 -9.98 45.48 9.36
CA TYR A 632 -9.50 46.46 10.34
C TYR A 632 -8.16 47.08 9.97
N ARG A 633 -7.21 46.28 9.47
CA ARG A 633 -5.90 46.77 9.02
C ARG A 633 -6.03 47.71 7.82
N THR A 634 -7.01 47.48 6.94
CA THR A 634 -7.18 48.23 5.68
C THR A 634 -8.15 49.42 5.78
N SER A 635 -9.14 49.40 6.67
CA SER A 635 -10.17 50.46 6.80
C SER A 635 -10.05 51.26 8.09
N ARG A 636 -9.76 52.57 7.96
CA ARG A 636 -9.58 53.50 9.11
C ARG A 636 -10.88 53.89 9.85
N TRP A 637 -12.07 53.61 9.32
CA TRP A 637 -13.35 54.15 9.84
C TRP A 637 -14.57 53.27 9.53
N GLN A 638 -14.58 51.99 9.94
CA GLN A 638 -15.77 51.15 9.82
C GLN A 638 -16.34 50.69 11.17
N SER A 639 -17.64 50.42 11.19
CA SER A 639 -18.40 50.05 12.39
C SER A 639 -17.86 48.78 13.06
N LEU A 640 -17.86 48.74 14.39
CA LEU A 640 -17.43 47.59 15.21
C LEU A 640 -18.38 46.37 15.16
N ARG A 641 -19.50 46.44 14.42
CA ARG A 641 -20.52 45.38 14.36
C ARG A 641 -19.99 44.01 13.90
N PRO A 642 -19.16 43.89 12.83
CA PRO A 642 -18.66 42.60 12.34
C PRO A 642 -17.76 41.87 13.35
N ALA A 643 -17.16 42.59 14.29
CA ALA A 643 -16.26 42.01 15.29
C ALA A 643 -16.95 41.62 16.60
N ARG A 644 -18.21 42.05 16.81
CA ARG A 644 -19.06 41.50 17.88
C ARG A 644 -19.59 40.14 17.50
N SER A 645 -19.98 39.93 16.23
CA SER A 645 -20.46 38.63 15.75
C SER A 645 -19.36 37.57 15.78
N VAL A 646 -18.13 37.88 15.33
CA VAL A 646 -17.05 36.89 15.38
C VAL A 646 -16.63 36.56 16.82
N ARG A 647 -16.68 37.52 17.74
CA ARG A 647 -16.42 37.27 19.17
C ARG A 647 -17.49 36.36 19.79
N SER A 648 -18.77 36.59 19.46
CA SER A 648 -19.83 35.67 19.93
C SER A 648 -19.64 34.28 19.36
N ASP A 649 -19.21 34.16 18.10
CA ASP A 649 -18.95 32.87 17.46
C ASP A 649 -17.80 32.10 18.16
N VAL A 650 -16.70 32.79 18.49
CA VAL A 650 -15.58 32.20 19.27
C VAL A 650 -16.02 31.80 20.67
N MET A 651 -16.78 32.66 21.36
CA MET A 651 -17.28 32.37 22.71
C MET A 651 -18.27 31.20 22.71
N LEU A 652 -19.18 31.14 21.74
CA LEU A 652 -20.11 30.03 21.57
C LEU A 652 -19.35 28.73 21.31
N PHE A 653 -18.34 28.75 20.43
CA PHE A 653 -17.54 27.56 20.14
C PHE A 653 -16.72 27.09 21.34
N THR A 654 -15.99 27.99 22.00
CA THR A 654 -15.11 27.64 23.13
C THR A 654 -15.84 27.34 24.43
N ASN A 655 -17.02 27.95 24.64
CA ASN A 655 -17.88 27.67 25.80
C ASN A 655 -18.91 26.57 25.51
N SER A 656 -18.98 26.05 24.28
CA SER A 656 -19.83 24.89 23.99
C SER A 656 -19.34 23.69 24.80
N LEU A 657 -20.28 23.05 25.49
CA LEU A 657 -19.96 22.00 26.48
C LEU A 657 -19.44 20.71 25.84
N TRP A 658 -19.57 20.55 24.52
CA TRP A 658 -19.04 19.39 23.79
C TRP A 658 -17.56 19.52 23.38
N HIS A 659 -16.89 20.63 23.69
CA HIS A 659 -15.45 20.81 23.43
C HIS A 659 -14.55 20.23 24.55
N THR A 660 -15.00 20.24 25.80
CA THR A 660 -14.14 19.92 26.96
C THR A 660 -14.24 18.46 27.40
N ARG A 661 -15.45 17.90 27.43
CA ARG A 661 -15.68 16.49 27.81
C ARG A 661 -16.97 15.99 27.20
N VAL A 662 -16.92 14.82 26.55
CA VAL A 662 -18.10 14.28 25.84
C VAL A 662 -18.78 13.13 26.58
N SER A 663 -18.10 12.47 27.51
CA SER A 663 -18.65 11.35 28.28
C SER A 663 -17.94 11.20 29.63
N GLU A 664 -18.66 10.59 30.59
CA GLU A 664 -18.09 10.08 31.84
C GLU A 664 -17.40 8.72 31.65
N ASP A 665 -17.71 8.01 30.58
CA ASP A 665 -17.09 6.74 30.19
C ASP A 665 -15.65 7.00 29.67
N PRO A 666 -14.62 6.43 30.32
CA PRO A 666 -13.23 6.65 29.93
C PRO A 666 -12.93 6.18 28.50
N ASP A 667 -13.59 5.11 28.02
CA ASP A 667 -13.32 4.55 26.69
C ASP A 667 -13.89 5.45 25.58
N ILE A 668 -15.11 5.96 25.78
CA ILE A 668 -15.73 6.92 24.86
C ILE A 668 -14.90 8.20 24.81
N ASN A 669 -14.46 8.68 25.98
CA ASN A 669 -13.66 9.90 26.05
C ASN A 669 -12.26 9.72 25.44
N ALA A 670 -11.65 8.53 25.57
CA ALA A 670 -10.38 8.20 24.91
C ALA A 670 -10.51 8.22 23.38
N ARG A 671 -11.57 7.64 22.82
CA ARG A 671 -11.84 7.70 21.36
C ARG A 671 -12.09 9.13 20.87
N TYR A 672 -12.82 9.92 21.66
CA TYR A 672 -12.99 11.34 21.37
C TYR A 672 -11.67 12.11 21.33
N LEU A 673 -10.81 11.92 22.35
CA LEU A 673 -9.49 12.56 22.40
C LEU A 673 -8.58 12.11 21.25
N ALA A 674 -8.67 10.86 20.83
CA ALA A 674 -7.93 10.36 19.66
C ALA A 674 -8.34 11.09 18.37
N TRP A 675 -9.64 11.22 18.11
CA TRP A 675 -10.15 12.03 17.00
C TRP A 675 -9.74 13.50 17.09
N HIS A 676 -9.82 14.06 18.30
CA HIS A 676 -9.48 15.44 18.57
C HIS A 676 -7.99 15.74 18.30
N SER A 677 -7.11 14.86 18.76
CA SER A 677 -5.66 14.90 18.48
C SER A 677 -5.37 14.74 16.99
N LEU A 678 -6.00 13.77 16.34
CA LEU A 678 -5.79 13.47 14.93
C LEU A 678 -6.16 14.64 14.00
N HIS A 679 -7.13 15.46 14.40
CA HIS A 679 -7.53 16.67 13.69
C HIS A 679 -6.80 17.94 14.13
N GLY A 680 -5.84 17.86 15.07
CA GLY A 680 -5.09 19.02 15.57
C GLY A 680 -6.01 20.06 16.22
N LEU A 681 -7.14 19.63 16.80
CA LEU A 681 -8.16 20.56 17.30
C LEU A 681 -7.64 21.41 18.46
N GLN A 682 -6.80 20.85 19.32
CA GLN A 682 -6.25 21.58 20.46
C GLN A 682 -5.42 22.79 20.03
N GLU A 683 -4.48 22.59 19.11
CA GLU A 683 -3.66 23.65 18.53
C GLU A 683 -4.52 24.69 17.80
N THR A 684 -5.53 24.22 17.05
CA THR A 684 -6.45 25.10 16.32
C THR A 684 -7.24 26.00 17.27
N VAL A 685 -7.71 25.46 18.39
CA VAL A 685 -8.51 26.20 19.38
C VAL A 685 -7.64 27.19 20.16
N GLU A 686 -6.42 26.81 20.53
CA GLU A 686 -5.47 27.70 21.18
C GLU A 686 -5.12 28.89 20.27
N ALA A 687 -4.81 28.61 18.99
CA ALA A 687 -4.58 29.66 18.00
C ALA A 687 -5.80 30.59 17.81
N MET A 688 -7.02 30.04 17.83
CA MET A 688 -8.25 30.85 17.79
C MET A 688 -8.40 31.75 19.02
N LYS A 689 -8.10 31.24 20.22
CA LYS A 689 -8.16 32.04 21.46
C LYS A 689 -7.15 33.18 21.42
N ASP A 690 -5.93 32.91 20.97
CA ASP A 690 -4.87 33.89 20.84
C ASP A 690 -5.25 34.98 19.83
N GLN A 691 -5.68 34.61 18.62
CA GLN A 691 -6.15 35.58 17.63
C GLN A 691 -7.34 36.42 18.12
N ALA A 692 -8.24 35.83 18.93
CA ALA A 692 -9.37 36.58 19.48
C ALA A 692 -8.88 37.62 20.51
N SER A 693 -7.87 37.26 21.30
CA SER A 693 -7.24 38.15 22.27
C SER A 693 -6.48 39.30 21.59
N GLU A 694 -5.76 39.03 20.50
CA GLU A 694 -5.08 40.04 19.68
C GLU A 694 -6.08 41.03 19.08
N LEU A 695 -7.21 40.52 18.57
CA LEU A 695 -8.26 41.36 18.00
C LEU A 695 -8.92 42.26 19.07
N ASP A 696 -9.00 41.79 20.32
CA ASP A 696 -9.46 42.59 21.45
C ASP A 696 -8.44 43.64 21.89
N GLN A 697 -7.16 43.32 21.87
CA GLN A 697 -6.09 44.27 22.16
C GLN A 697 -6.04 45.38 21.10
N TYR A 698 -6.14 45.01 19.83
CA TYR A 698 -6.21 45.96 18.73
C TYR A 698 -7.41 46.92 18.85
N LYS A 699 -8.56 46.42 19.30
CA LYS A 699 -9.74 47.26 19.59
C LYS A 699 -9.47 48.25 20.71
N ARG A 700 -8.84 47.82 21.81
CA ARG A 700 -8.47 48.72 22.91
C ARG A 700 -7.51 49.80 22.41
N ASP A 701 -6.49 49.43 21.67
CA ASP A 701 -5.52 50.38 21.11
C ASP A 701 -6.17 51.40 20.16
N GLN A 702 -7.14 51.00 19.34
CA GLN A 702 -7.88 51.95 18.50
C GLN A 702 -8.82 52.85 19.31
N PHE A 703 -9.50 52.30 20.32
CA PHE A 703 -10.36 53.07 21.21
C PHE A 703 -9.53 54.11 21.98
N ASP A 704 -8.38 53.72 22.52
CA ASP A 704 -7.47 54.60 23.24
C ASP A 704 -6.89 55.69 22.33
N ARG A 705 -6.55 55.37 21.07
CA ARG A 705 -6.17 56.40 20.08
C ARG A 705 -7.33 57.35 19.78
N MET A 706 -8.54 56.84 19.63
CA MET A 706 -9.72 57.66 19.34
C MET A 706 -10.04 58.59 20.52
N VAL A 707 -10.05 58.07 21.76
CA VAL A 707 -10.21 58.85 22.98
C VAL A 707 -9.07 59.85 23.13
N GLY A 708 -7.82 59.45 22.87
CA GLY A 708 -6.67 60.35 22.88
C GLY A 708 -6.82 61.52 21.91
N ILE A 709 -7.29 61.29 20.68
CA ILE A 709 -7.60 62.35 19.70
C ILE A 709 -8.76 63.22 20.21
N LEU A 710 -9.81 62.61 20.77
CA LEU A 710 -10.98 63.34 21.24
C LEU A 710 -10.63 64.22 22.44
N VAL A 711 -9.84 63.72 23.39
CA VAL A 711 -9.26 64.49 24.49
C VAL A 711 -8.34 65.57 23.95
N PHE A 712 -7.47 65.29 22.99
CA PHE A 712 -6.59 66.30 22.38
C PHE A 712 -7.38 67.46 21.73
N VAL A 713 -8.55 67.18 21.14
CA VAL A 713 -9.42 68.20 20.55
C VAL A 713 -10.27 68.92 21.60
N PHE A 714 -10.86 68.20 22.55
CA PHE A 714 -11.80 68.76 23.52
C PHE A 714 -11.14 69.39 24.76
N LEU A 715 -9.94 68.94 25.14
CA LEU A 715 -9.23 69.48 26.31
C LEU A 715 -8.86 70.95 26.14
N PRO A 716 -8.35 71.42 24.97
CA PRO A 716 -8.12 72.84 24.73
C PRO A 716 -9.42 73.67 24.70
N VAL A 717 -10.51 73.11 24.14
CA VAL A 717 -11.83 73.77 24.15
C VAL A 717 -12.36 73.91 25.58
N SER A 718 -12.19 72.86 26.40
CA SER A 718 -12.59 72.85 27.80
C SER A 718 -11.73 73.80 28.65
N LEU A 719 -10.42 73.85 28.39
CA LEU A 719 -9.49 74.80 29.01
C LEU A 719 -9.82 76.24 28.62
N ALA A 720 -10.11 76.52 27.34
CA ALA A 720 -10.53 77.84 26.90
C ALA A 720 -11.86 78.24 27.56
N CYS A 721 -12.87 77.37 27.53
CA CYS A 721 -14.14 77.62 28.22
C CYS A 721 -13.95 77.87 29.72
N GLY A 722 -13.09 77.10 30.40
CA GLY A 722 -12.76 77.28 31.82
C GLY A 722 -12.00 78.58 32.11
N PHE A 723 -11.05 78.96 31.25
CA PHE A 723 -10.26 80.19 31.39
C PHE A 723 -11.13 81.44 31.20
N PHE A 724 -12.02 81.44 30.21
CA PHE A 724 -12.95 82.55 29.97
C PHE A 724 -14.11 82.60 30.97
N SER A 725 -14.58 81.44 31.45
CA SER A 725 -15.50 81.36 32.59
C SER A 725 -14.88 81.95 33.86
N GLY A 726 -13.61 81.68 34.15
CA GLY A 726 -12.90 82.25 35.30
C GLY A 726 -12.62 83.75 35.16
N ALA A 727 -12.24 84.21 33.96
CA ALA A 727 -11.95 85.62 33.69
C ALA A 727 -13.20 86.51 33.78
N GLN A 728 -14.39 86.01 33.42
CA GLN A 728 -15.63 86.79 33.54
C GLN A 728 -16.11 86.97 35.00
N PHE A 729 -15.64 86.17 35.95
CA PHE A 729 -16.02 86.31 37.37
C PHE A 729 -15.14 87.27 38.17
N GLN A 730 -13.95 87.65 37.68
CA GLN A 730 -13.09 88.61 38.39
C GLN A 730 -13.43 90.09 38.15
N ASP A 731 -14.19 90.43 37.10
CA ASP A 731 -14.51 91.82 36.74
C ASP A 731 -15.96 92.25 37.03
N MET A 732 -16.78 91.45 37.72
CA MET A 732 -18.12 91.90 38.12
C MET A 732 -18.09 92.74 39.42
N SER A 733 -17.72 94.02 39.29
CA SER A 733 -18.19 95.06 40.23
C SER A 733 -19.53 95.62 39.73
N PRO A 734 -20.59 95.71 40.58
CA PRO A 734 -21.93 96.01 40.11
C PRO A 734 -22.20 97.52 40.17
N SER A 735 -21.84 98.27 39.13
CA SER A 735 -22.49 99.57 38.86
C SER A 735 -22.24 100.11 37.44
N VAL A 736 -23.34 100.22 36.69
CA VAL A 736 -23.64 101.20 35.62
C VAL A 736 -22.97 101.04 34.23
N GLY A 737 -23.81 100.78 33.20
CA GLY A 737 -23.65 101.27 31.82
C GLY A 737 -22.99 100.34 30.79
N ILE A 738 -23.78 99.74 29.89
CA ILE A 738 -23.39 98.93 28.70
C ILE A 738 -22.55 99.78 27.70
N PRO A 739 -21.62 99.26 26.84
CA PRO A 739 -21.10 97.89 26.61
C PRO A 739 -19.56 97.79 26.62
N GLY A 740 -19.00 96.88 27.42
CA GLY A 740 -17.61 96.40 27.27
C GLY A 740 -17.50 94.93 26.87
N THR A 741 -18.63 94.27 26.59
CA THR A 741 -18.73 92.82 26.38
C THR A 741 -18.37 92.36 24.97
N THR A 742 -18.17 93.28 24.02
CA THR A 742 -17.85 92.92 22.63
C THR A 742 -16.41 92.45 22.47
N THR A 743 -15.43 93.04 23.17
CA THR A 743 -14.01 92.71 22.97
C THR A 743 -13.66 91.32 23.49
N GLY A 744 -14.17 90.94 24.67
CA GLY A 744 -13.93 89.60 25.24
C GLY A 744 -14.60 88.50 24.42
N TRP A 745 -15.83 88.71 23.95
CA TRP A 745 -16.52 87.78 23.06
C TRP A 745 -15.95 87.75 21.64
N LEU A 746 -15.44 88.86 21.11
CA LEU A 746 -14.73 88.90 19.83
C LEU A 746 -13.36 88.22 19.92
N ILE A 747 -12.65 88.38 21.04
CA ILE A 747 -11.41 87.64 21.30
C ILE A 747 -11.73 86.16 21.48
N PHE A 748 -12.78 85.79 22.22
CA PHE A 748 -13.22 84.40 22.35
C PHE A 748 -13.63 83.80 21.00
N LEU A 749 -14.49 84.47 20.22
CA LEU A 749 -14.88 84.03 18.87
C LEU A 749 -13.68 83.98 17.93
N GLY A 750 -12.77 84.95 18.02
CA GLY A 750 -11.53 84.99 17.25
C GLY A 750 -10.58 83.85 17.62
N TYR A 751 -10.40 83.56 18.91
CA TYR A 751 -9.57 82.45 19.39
C TYR A 751 -10.23 81.12 19.08
N THR A 752 -11.53 80.99 19.26
CA THR A 752 -12.28 79.78 18.93
C THR A 752 -12.28 79.54 17.42
N ALA A 753 -12.47 80.58 16.60
CA ALA A 753 -12.39 80.47 15.15
C ALA A 753 -10.96 80.17 14.68
N ALA A 754 -9.95 80.87 15.19
CA ALA A 754 -8.55 80.62 14.86
C ALA A 754 -8.11 79.22 15.32
N PHE A 755 -8.51 78.79 16.51
CA PHE A 755 -8.21 77.45 17.03
C PHE A 755 -8.99 76.36 16.28
N THR A 756 -10.24 76.59 15.92
CA THR A 756 -11.03 75.69 15.05
C THR A 756 -10.36 75.60 13.68
N VAL A 757 -9.95 76.71 13.08
CA VAL A 757 -9.22 76.73 11.81
C VAL A 757 -7.85 76.08 11.95
N LEU A 758 -7.16 76.21 13.08
CA LEU A 758 -5.83 75.63 13.28
C LEU A 758 -5.91 74.14 13.55
N VAL A 759 -6.88 73.66 14.34
CA VAL A 759 -7.13 72.23 14.62
C VAL A 759 -7.75 71.54 13.41
N PHE A 760 -8.86 72.05 12.86
CA PHE A 760 -9.44 71.47 11.66
C PHE A 760 -8.53 71.66 10.45
N GLY A 761 -7.76 72.75 10.38
CA GLY A 761 -6.76 72.99 9.36
C GLY A 761 -5.57 72.05 9.48
N THR A 762 -5.04 71.77 10.67
CA THR A 762 -3.98 70.75 10.85
C THR A 762 -4.51 69.34 10.65
N VAL A 763 -5.73 69.02 11.07
CA VAL A 763 -6.38 67.73 10.77
C VAL A 763 -6.61 67.60 9.26
N PHE A 764 -7.02 68.66 8.57
CA PHE A 764 -7.18 68.69 7.12
C PHE A 764 -5.83 68.56 6.40
N LEU A 765 -4.81 69.30 6.83
CA LEU A 765 -3.45 69.24 6.29
C LEU A 765 -2.82 67.86 6.51
N ALA A 766 -3.01 67.27 7.68
CA ALA A 766 -2.60 65.90 7.98
C ALA A 766 -3.36 64.88 7.13
N ARG A 767 -4.65 65.10 6.85
CA ARG A 767 -5.45 64.28 5.92
C ARG A 767 -4.89 64.37 4.50
N VAL A 768 -4.62 65.58 4.00
CA VAL A 768 -4.08 65.86 2.67
C VAL A 768 -2.65 65.30 2.51
N MET A 769 -1.78 65.46 3.52
CA MET A 769 -0.43 64.90 3.50
C MET A 769 -0.41 63.38 3.63
N SER A 770 -1.36 62.77 4.36
CA SER A 770 -1.51 61.31 4.41
C SER A 770 -2.05 60.70 3.11
N TRP A 771 -2.78 61.48 2.31
CA TRP A 771 -3.28 61.07 0.99
C TRP A 771 -2.17 61.05 -0.07
N ARG A 772 -1.15 61.91 0.07
CA ARG A 772 0.06 61.93 -0.79
C ARG A 772 1.10 60.84 -0.48
N ARG A 773 0.97 60.13 0.64
CA ARG A 773 1.84 58.98 1.01
C ARG A 773 1.21 57.61 0.71
N ARG A 774 0.01 57.58 0.10
CA ARG A 774 -0.61 56.33 -0.40
C ARG A 774 -0.09 55.97 -1.77
#